data_AF-F8MMF9-F1
#
_entry.id   AF-F8MMF9-F1
#
_cell.length_a   1.000
_cell.length_b   1.000
_cell.length_c   1.000
_cell.angle_alpha   90.00
_cell.angle_beta   90.00
_cell.angle_gamma   90.00
#
_symmetry.space_group_name_H-M   'P 1'
#
loop_
_entity.id
_entity.type
_entity.pdbx_description
1 polymer ?
#
loop_
_entity_poly.entity_id
_entity_poly.type
_entity_poly.pdbx_seq_one_letter_code
_entity_poly.pdbx_strand_id
1 'polypeptide(L)'
;MDAQFEKAIEIAFDPRSSHALKSQALEFLNQVRTDVQAWRICAALFTRSPRASDIVRHVSLEMVNNAVHSQGLDAPDLAFVKNSLLDYITRTYGPNAQDQADPANVQNKLTQTLTYLFVALYGEGWETFFDDFLALTSSQNGASRDNLSGVMLYLRVLSSVHDEIADLMISRQGNESKRNNDLKDLIRERHMQKIAMSWQDILAQWTNKHDGVVELTLKVIGKWVSWIDISLVVSQDMQNLILPLVGRVNNTNNNIDTVRDTAIDTLTEIVAKKMGPSHKMELISFLNLGGIITELLASQGLHEFKGTSRYDNDLAEVVAKLLNTIMTDVVRVLEDNKVDAETRAKAERHLQDFLPALLRLFSDEFDEVCSTVIPSLTDLLTFLRRVGTLPDSYSQMLRPILSAIVAKMRYDETSSWGTEDGESDEAEFQELRKRLQILQKSVAAVDQTLYIEFLSNLVGNMFATLEQQGPQMDWRDLDLALHEIYLFGELALPNAGLAHKSEPNVVATERLAVMMSKMVESGIANFPHPAILLQYMEICVRYHAFFESHHQYIAPVLENFVHLIHHEHPRVRTRSWYLFLRFVKQLRAQVGNVAKTVIQSISDLLPIKAEVPSTEAEDDMSSDESDHSADAIFNGQLYLFEAIGCISSTSTTPEADQALYARSVMEPLFSDMSVHLPRAKSGDAQAILQIHHIIMALGTLANGFADPNQSQNPNNQRTPPQAVSAEFSRASEAILVALNELNANGEIRAACRSAFSRLLGVLGATILPQLPQWIEGLLSQSSSKDEMAFFLRLLEQIVYNFKGEIYNILDLLLTPLLQRVFAGLSEPINGTDDEIQLQELRREYVSFVQVILINELGGVLVSTSNQGVFESLVNSIMTIAKTIVHGNIVASRISFNVLARMAQQWGGPDVATIGENPTANGVPAPAFPGFDQFMLTQFHAACWEVMQDINFRPYADAQTRQILNEITGLEQIIYLKTGEKFINHCQTVTFPAVGMGAEDFLRALTSSTDRKAVMAYLQQLLKSRR
;
A
#
# COMPACT_ATOMS: atom_id res chain seq x y z
N MET A 1 -24.18 -47.05 -9.41
CA MET A 1 -23.86 -45.70 -8.90
C MET A 1 -22.62 -45.17 -9.62
N ASP A 2 -21.55 -45.96 -9.70
CA ASP A 2 -20.27 -45.63 -10.33
C ASP A 2 -20.40 -45.09 -11.76
N ALA A 3 -21.18 -45.75 -12.62
CA ALA A 3 -21.41 -45.31 -14.01
C ALA A 3 -22.27 -44.04 -14.14
N GLN A 4 -23.07 -43.69 -13.13
CA GLN A 4 -23.83 -42.44 -13.11
C GLN A 4 -22.94 -41.28 -12.67
N PHE A 5 -22.03 -41.53 -11.71
CA PHE A 5 -21.04 -40.56 -11.27
C PHE A 5 -20.03 -40.23 -12.37
N GLU A 6 -19.49 -41.24 -13.06
CA GLU A 6 -18.59 -41.07 -14.21
C GLU A 6 -19.24 -40.19 -15.30
N LYS A 7 -20.49 -40.49 -15.68
CA LYS A 7 -21.24 -39.69 -16.66
C LYS A 7 -21.55 -38.27 -16.20
N ALA A 8 -21.85 -38.06 -14.92
CA ALA A 8 -22.12 -36.72 -14.39
C ALA A 8 -20.88 -35.82 -14.51
N ILE A 9 -19.70 -36.35 -14.22
CA ILE A 9 -18.43 -35.63 -14.40
C ILE A 9 -18.20 -35.31 -15.88
N GLU A 10 -18.36 -36.29 -16.77
CA GLU A 10 -18.18 -36.08 -18.21
C GLU A 10 -19.15 -35.02 -18.78
N ILE A 11 -20.41 -35.01 -18.32
CA ILE A 11 -21.41 -34.02 -18.74
C ILE A 11 -21.07 -32.62 -18.24
N ALA A 12 -20.62 -32.50 -16.99
CA ALA A 12 -20.26 -31.20 -16.40
C ALA A 12 -19.08 -30.55 -17.12
N PHE A 13 -18.09 -31.34 -17.52
CA PHE A 13 -16.85 -30.87 -18.15
C PHE A 13 -16.89 -30.84 -19.69
N ASP A 14 -17.90 -31.41 -20.36
CA ASP A 14 -18.06 -31.26 -21.82
C ASP A 14 -18.60 -29.86 -22.18
N PRO A 15 -17.85 -29.01 -22.91
CA PRO A 15 -18.33 -27.70 -23.33
C PRO A 15 -19.57 -27.75 -24.22
N ARG A 16 -19.88 -28.89 -24.85
CA ARG A 16 -21.02 -29.08 -25.77
C ARG A 16 -22.30 -29.52 -25.05
N SER A 17 -22.25 -29.84 -23.75
CA SER A 17 -23.43 -30.23 -22.97
C SER A 17 -24.38 -29.05 -22.75
N SER A 18 -25.69 -29.29 -22.84
CA SER A 18 -26.71 -28.27 -22.57
C SER A 18 -26.63 -27.74 -21.12
N HIS A 19 -26.96 -26.47 -20.92
CA HIS A 19 -26.94 -25.84 -19.59
C HIS A 19 -27.82 -26.58 -18.57
N ALA A 20 -28.98 -27.08 -18.99
CA ALA A 20 -29.88 -27.85 -18.13
C ALA A 20 -29.24 -29.17 -17.66
N LEU A 21 -28.59 -29.92 -18.57
CA LEU A 21 -27.88 -31.15 -18.22
C LEU A 21 -26.65 -30.89 -17.34
N LYS A 22 -25.91 -29.79 -17.59
CA LYS A 22 -24.80 -29.38 -16.73
C LYS A 22 -25.27 -29.03 -15.32
N SER A 23 -26.37 -28.29 -15.19
CA SER A 23 -26.94 -27.95 -13.89
C SER A 23 -27.37 -29.20 -13.12
N GLN A 24 -28.01 -30.17 -13.77
CA GLN A 24 -28.38 -31.45 -13.15
C GLN A 24 -27.15 -32.28 -12.74
N ALA A 25 -26.11 -32.30 -13.58
CA ALA A 25 -24.86 -32.99 -13.27
C ALA A 25 -24.14 -32.35 -12.08
N LEU A 26 -24.06 -31.01 -12.03
CA LEU A 26 -23.46 -30.28 -10.90
C LEU A 26 -24.25 -30.46 -9.60
N GLU A 27 -25.58 -30.45 -9.66
CA GLU A 27 -26.44 -30.72 -8.51
C GLU A 27 -26.20 -32.15 -7.97
N PHE A 28 -26.14 -33.14 -8.85
CA PHE A 28 -25.80 -34.52 -8.48
C PHE A 28 -24.40 -34.63 -7.87
N LEU A 29 -23.38 -33.97 -8.45
CA LEU A 29 -22.02 -33.97 -7.90
C LEU A 29 -21.95 -33.31 -6.52
N ASN A 30 -22.71 -32.22 -6.31
CA ASN A 30 -22.82 -31.58 -4.99
C ASN A 30 -23.50 -32.49 -3.96
N GLN A 31 -24.55 -33.22 -4.35
CA GLN A 31 -25.18 -34.22 -3.48
C GLN A 31 -24.18 -35.33 -3.09
N VAL A 32 -23.42 -35.86 -4.06
CA VAL A 32 -22.40 -36.89 -3.78
C VAL A 32 -21.27 -36.35 -2.89
N ARG A 33 -20.90 -35.07 -3.01
CA ARG A 33 -19.91 -34.43 -2.13
C ARG A 33 -20.36 -34.37 -0.67
N THR A 34 -21.67 -34.33 -0.42
CA THR A 34 -22.23 -34.36 0.95
C THR A 34 -22.35 -35.77 1.54
N ASP A 35 -22.21 -36.82 0.71
CA ASP A 35 -22.24 -38.21 1.18
C ASP A 35 -20.88 -38.63 1.75
N VAL A 36 -20.89 -39.05 3.02
CA VAL A 36 -19.71 -39.49 3.80
C VAL A 36 -19.07 -40.77 3.22
N GLN A 37 -19.79 -41.55 2.41
CA GLN A 37 -19.28 -42.80 1.83
C GLN A 37 -18.89 -42.68 0.34
N ALA A 38 -19.07 -41.50 -0.27
CA ALA A 38 -18.79 -41.28 -1.69
C ALA A 38 -17.32 -41.59 -2.06
N TRP A 39 -16.38 -41.37 -1.14
CA TRP A 39 -14.96 -41.61 -1.37
C TRP A 39 -14.64 -43.08 -1.71
N ARG A 40 -15.44 -44.06 -1.25
CA ARG A 40 -15.23 -45.48 -1.57
C ARG A 40 -15.45 -45.77 -3.05
N ILE A 41 -16.48 -45.16 -3.63
CA ILE A 41 -16.79 -45.25 -5.07
C ILE A 41 -15.69 -44.56 -5.87
N CYS A 42 -15.26 -43.37 -5.43
CA CYS A 42 -14.19 -42.63 -6.07
C CYS A 42 -12.84 -43.36 -6.04
N ALA A 43 -12.49 -43.99 -4.91
CA ALA A 43 -11.27 -44.79 -4.79
C ALA A 43 -11.29 -45.99 -5.77
N ALA A 44 -12.42 -46.71 -5.85
CA ALA A 44 -12.59 -47.82 -6.78
C ALA A 44 -12.56 -47.37 -8.25
N LEU A 45 -13.18 -46.22 -8.58
CA LEU A 45 -13.16 -45.63 -9.92
C LEU A 45 -11.75 -45.22 -10.34
N PHE A 46 -10.95 -44.69 -9.42
CA PHE A 46 -9.58 -44.29 -9.70
C PHE A 46 -8.67 -45.48 -10.04
N THR A 47 -8.77 -46.58 -9.29
CA THR A 47 -7.89 -47.76 -9.44
C THR A 47 -8.42 -48.81 -10.43
N ARG A 48 -9.53 -48.54 -11.13
CA ARG A 48 -10.19 -49.48 -12.07
C ARG A 48 -9.32 -49.76 -13.30
N SER A 49 -9.39 -51.00 -13.80
CA SER A 49 -8.89 -51.39 -15.12
C SER A 49 -10.02 -51.95 -15.99
N PRO A 50 -10.28 -51.44 -17.22
CA PRO A 50 -9.57 -50.35 -17.90
C PRO A 50 -9.81 -48.99 -17.23
N ARG A 51 -8.83 -48.09 -17.41
CA ARG A 51 -8.82 -46.77 -16.76
C ARG A 51 -9.98 -45.90 -17.21
N ALA A 52 -10.59 -45.19 -16.25
CA ALA A 52 -11.54 -44.12 -16.55
C ALA A 52 -10.82 -42.91 -17.18
N SER A 53 -11.57 -41.94 -17.70
CA SER A 53 -11.00 -40.71 -18.26
C SER A 53 -10.23 -39.91 -17.20
N ASP A 54 -9.21 -39.15 -17.62
CA ASP A 54 -8.32 -38.43 -16.69
C ASP A 54 -9.08 -37.41 -15.82
N ILE A 55 -10.13 -36.79 -16.36
CA ILE A 55 -11.01 -35.86 -15.62
C ILE A 55 -11.74 -36.60 -14.50
N VAL A 56 -12.34 -37.76 -14.80
CA VAL A 56 -13.04 -38.59 -13.80
C VAL A 56 -12.09 -39.05 -12.71
N ARG A 57 -10.87 -39.45 -13.08
CA ARG A 57 -9.83 -39.87 -12.14
C ARG A 57 -9.36 -38.72 -11.25
N HIS A 58 -9.20 -37.51 -11.80
CA HIS A 58 -8.82 -36.32 -11.05
C HIS A 58 -9.89 -35.92 -10.03
N VAL A 59 -11.17 -35.83 -10.44
CA VAL A 59 -12.29 -35.52 -9.54
C VAL A 59 -12.48 -36.61 -8.49
N SER A 60 -12.28 -37.87 -8.86
CA SER A 60 -12.35 -38.99 -7.91
C SER A 60 -11.29 -38.86 -6.82
N LEU A 61 -10.03 -38.56 -7.17
CA LEU A 61 -8.98 -38.30 -6.19
C LEU A 61 -9.25 -37.03 -5.36
N GLU A 62 -9.89 -36.00 -5.91
CA GLU A 62 -10.31 -34.82 -5.14
C GLU A 62 -11.30 -35.19 -4.03
N MET A 63 -12.29 -36.03 -4.33
CA MET A 63 -13.24 -36.50 -3.33
C MET A 63 -12.58 -37.37 -2.26
N VAL A 64 -11.64 -38.23 -2.65
CA VAL A 64 -10.84 -39.01 -1.70
C VAL A 64 -9.98 -38.09 -0.82
N ASN A 65 -9.36 -37.04 -1.38
CA ASN A 65 -8.57 -36.07 -0.61
C ASN A 65 -9.41 -35.33 0.42
N ASN A 66 -10.60 -34.86 0.02
CA ASN A 66 -11.51 -34.18 0.94
C ASN A 66 -11.96 -35.11 2.08
N ALA A 67 -12.17 -36.40 1.79
CA ALA A 67 -12.51 -37.37 2.82
C ALA A 67 -11.35 -37.61 3.81
N VAL A 68 -10.13 -37.80 3.31
CA VAL A 68 -8.94 -38.03 4.15
C VAL A 68 -8.60 -36.79 5.00
N HIS A 69 -8.68 -35.59 4.42
CA HIS A 69 -8.25 -34.36 5.08
C HIS A 69 -9.35 -33.70 5.93
N SER A 70 -10.59 -33.58 5.41
CA SER A 70 -11.66 -32.81 6.04
C SER A 70 -12.68 -33.66 6.82
N GLN A 71 -12.95 -34.90 6.38
CA GLN A 71 -13.95 -35.77 7.03
C GLN A 71 -13.34 -36.64 8.14
N GLY A 72 -12.03 -36.83 8.17
CA GLY A 72 -11.33 -37.58 9.21
C GLY A 72 -11.73 -39.05 9.24
N LEU A 73 -11.36 -39.79 8.19
CA LEU A 73 -11.62 -41.23 8.05
C LEU A 73 -11.06 -42.03 9.24
N ASP A 74 -11.71 -43.14 9.57
CA ASP A 74 -11.23 -44.05 10.62
C ASP A 74 -10.02 -44.86 10.15
N ALA A 75 -9.30 -45.46 11.10
CA ALA A 75 -8.11 -46.26 10.82
C ALA A 75 -8.30 -47.38 9.76
N PRO A 76 -9.40 -48.18 9.76
CA PRO A 76 -9.60 -49.20 8.73
C PRO A 76 -9.88 -48.61 7.35
N ASP A 77 -10.63 -47.50 7.24
CA ASP A 77 -10.88 -46.83 5.96
C ASP A 77 -9.60 -46.20 5.39
N LEU A 78 -8.79 -45.56 6.23
CA LEU A 78 -7.47 -45.06 5.84
C LEU A 78 -6.55 -46.18 5.36
N ALA A 79 -6.56 -47.33 6.04
CA ALA A 79 -5.78 -48.50 5.62
C ALA A 79 -6.25 -49.07 4.27
N PHE A 80 -7.57 -49.06 4.00
CA PHE A 80 -8.12 -49.48 2.72
C PHE A 80 -7.67 -48.57 1.58
N VAL A 81 -7.78 -47.24 1.75
CA VAL A 81 -7.31 -46.27 0.75
C VAL A 81 -5.80 -46.43 0.53
N LYS A 82 -5.02 -46.52 1.61
CA LYS A 82 -3.58 -46.78 1.56
C LYS A 82 -3.24 -48.00 0.70
N ASN A 83 -3.83 -49.15 1.00
CA ASN A 83 -3.50 -50.41 0.32
C ASN A 83 -3.92 -50.37 -1.15
N SER A 84 -5.07 -49.74 -1.45
CA SER A 84 -5.58 -49.60 -2.83
C SER A 84 -4.68 -48.71 -3.69
N LEU A 85 -4.20 -47.59 -3.14
CA LEU A 85 -3.29 -46.69 -3.84
C LEU A 85 -1.88 -47.28 -3.97
N LEU A 86 -1.37 -47.98 -2.96
CA LEU A 86 -0.07 -48.66 -3.05
C LEU A 86 -0.07 -49.73 -4.14
N ASP A 87 -1.10 -50.59 -4.20
CA ASP A 87 -1.26 -51.59 -5.25
C ASP A 87 -1.32 -50.95 -6.65
N TYR A 88 -2.06 -49.85 -6.78
CA TYR A 88 -2.11 -49.06 -8.01
C TYR A 88 -0.73 -48.51 -8.43
N ILE A 89 0.01 -47.93 -7.48
CA ILE A 89 1.32 -47.33 -7.72
C ILE A 89 2.34 -48.40 -8.11
N THR A 90 2.36 -49.55 -7.42
CA THR A 90 3.27 -50.64 -7.76
C THR A 90 3.03 -51.17 -9.18
N ARG A 91 1.76 -51.23 -9.63
CA ARG A 91 1.41 -51.65 -11.00
C ARG A 91 1.77 -50.62 -12.07
N THR A 92 1.67 -49.32 -11.75
CA THR A 92 1.82 -48.23 -12.72
C THR A 92 3.23 -47.65 -12.78
N TYR A 93 3.93 -47.60 -11.64
CA TYR A 93 5.24 -46.95 -11.49
C TYR A 93 6.36 -47.90 -11.09
N GLY A 94 6.04 -49.17 -10.81
CA GLY A 94 7.02 -50.17 -10.39
C GLY A 94 7.94 -50.66 -11.52
N PRO A 95 8.93 -51.51 -11.19
CA PRO A 95 9.94 -52.05 -12.12
C PRO A 95 9.37 -52.81 -13.33
N ASN A 96 8.19 -53.41 -13.16
CA ASN A 96 7.49 -54.19 -14.18
C ASN A 96 6.17 -53.50 -14.61
N ALA A 97 6.16 -52.17 -14.64
CA ALA A 97 4.95 -51.40 -14.97
C ALA A 97 4.31 -51.91 -16.27
N GLN A 98 3.04 -52.33 -16.18
CA GLN A 98 2.25 -52.81 -17.33
C GLN A 98 1.43 -51.69 -17.98
N ASP A 99 1.43 -50.53 -17.33
CA ASP A 99 0.40 -49.51 -17.40
C ASP A 99 1.10 -48.18 -17.74
N GLN A 100 0.51 -47.34 -18.60
CA GLN A 100 1.11 -46.06 -18.97
C GLN A 100 1.25 -45.13 -17.76
N ALA A 101 2.30 -44.32 -17.70
CA ALA A 101 2.43 -43.33 -16.62
C ALA A 101 1.27 -42.32 -16.67
N ASP A 102 0.76 -41.91 -15.50
CA ASP A 102 -0.35 -40.95 -15.45
C ASP A 102 0.07 -39.57 -15.97
N PRO A 103 -0.88 -38.75 -16.50
CA PRO A 103 -0.60 -37.36 -16.82
C PRO A 103 -0.29 -36.53 -15.57
N ALA A 104 0.37 -35.37 -15.76
CA ALA A 104 0.89 -34.56 -14.66
C ALA A 104 -0.17 -34.11 -13.64
N ASN A 105 -1.38 -33.76 -14.09
CA ASN A 105 -2.50 -33.36 -13.22
C ASN A 105 -2.97 -34.50 -12.30
N VAL A 106 -2.99 -35.74 -12.80
CA VAL A 106 -3.36 -36.93 -12.01
C VAL A 106 -2.22 -37.31 -11.06
N GLN A 107 -0.96 -37.24 -11.52
CA GLN A 107 0.21 -37.46 -10.66
C GLN A 107 0.28 -36.49 -9.48
N ASN A 108 0.04 -35.19 -9.72
CA ASN A 108 0.04 -34.19 -8.68
C ASN A 108 -1.07 -34.45 -7.65
N LYS A 109 -2.27 -34.82 -8.11
CA LYS A 109 -3.38 -35.12 -7.22
C LYS A 109 -3.16 -36.41 -6.42
N LEU A 110 -2.62 -37.45 -7.06
CA LEU A 110 -2.24 -38.71 -6.41
C LEU A 110 -1.19 -38.46 -5.33
N THR A 111 -0.15 -37.66 -5.65
CA THR A 111 0.90 -37.30 -4.69
C THR A 111 0.30 -36.57 -3.48
N GLN A 112 -0.61 -35.62 -3.69
CA GLN A 112 -1.33 -34.94 -2.61
C GLN A 112 -2.11 -35.94 -1.73
N THR A 113 -2.84 -36.90 -2.32
CA THR A 113 -3.55 -37.95 -1.56
C THR A 113 -2.61 -38.77 -0.69
N LEU A 114 -1.48 -39.20 -1.26
CA LEU A 114 -0.47 -39.99 -0.56
C LEU A 114 0.16 -39.22 0.59
N THR A 115 0.41 -37.92 0.41
CA THR A 115 0.91 -37.06 1.47
C THR A 115 -0.10 -36.89 2.60
N TYR A 116 -1.40 -36.75 2.32
CA TYR A 116 -2.41 -36.71 3.38
C TYR A 116 -2.50 -38.03 4.15
N LEU A 117 -2.41 -39.17 3.45
CA LEU A 117 -2.33 -40.48 4.11
C LEU A 117 -1.04 -40.63 4.94
N PHE A 118 0.09 -40.10 4.47
CA PHE A 118 1.33 -40.05 5.23
C PHE A 118 1.15 -39.27 6.53
N VAL A 119 0.57 -38.07 6.47
CA VAL A 119 0.34 -37.22 7.65
C VAL A 119 -0.53 -37.92 8.69
N ALA A 120 -1.51 -38.71 8.26
CA ALA A 120 -2.39 -39.46 9.15
C ALA A 120 -1.73 -40.74 9.71
N LEU A 121 -1.03 -41.51 8.88
CA LEU A 121 -0.65 -42.90 9.21
C LEU A 121 0.82 -43.11 9.57
N TYR A 122 1.72 -42.17 9.26
CA TYR A 122 3.16 -42.39 9.47
C TYR A 122 3.53 -42.54 10.96
N GLY A 123 2.92 -41.72 11.83
CA GLY A 123 3.08 -41.84 13.29
C GLY A 123 2.29 -42.99 13.92
N GLU A 124 1.35 -43.59 13.18
CA GLU A 124 0.36 -44.55 13.71
C GLU A 124 0.47 -45.97 13.08
N GLY A 125 1.50 -46.25 12.29
CA GLY A 125 1.83 -47.61 11.84
C GLY A 125 2.29 -47.80 10.39
N TRP A 126 2.28 -46.75 9.55
CA TRP A 126 2.87 -46.83 8.20
C TRP A 126 4.35 -46.44 8.19
N GLU A 127 5.16 -47.17 8.96
CA GLU A 127 6.58 -46.85 9.13
C GLU A 127 7.40 -47.06 7.85
N THR A 128 6.99 -47.99 6.98
CA THR A 128 7.65 -48.32 5.72
C THR A 128 7.41 -47.32 4.59
N PHE A 129 6.68 -46.22 4.84
CA PHE A 129 6.27 -45.26 3.79
C PHE A 129 7.39 -44.92 2.82
N PHE A 130 8.55 -44.43 3.30
CA PHE A 130 9.66 -44.06 2.41
C PHE A 130 10.31 -45.27 1.74
N ASP A 131 10.41 -46.40 2.44
CA ASP A 131 10.96 -47.64 1.87
C ASP A 131 10.09 -48.17 0.72
N ASP A 132 8.76 -48.05 0.84
CA ASP A 132 7.78 -48.48 -0.16
C ASP A 132 7.96 -47.70 -1.48
N PHE A 133 8.12 -46.36 -1.41
CA PHE A 133 8.40 -45.55 -2.60
C PHE A 133 9.82 -45.70 -3.11
N LEU A 134 10.80 -45.86 -2.21
CA LEU A 134 12.18 -46.06 -2.58
C LEU A 134 12.35 -47.37 -3.36
N ALA A 135 11.59 -48.43 -3.05
CA ALA A 135 11.59 -49.67 -3.80
C ALA A 135 11.15 -49.51 -5.27
N LEU A 136 10.34 -48.51 -5.59
CA LEU A 136 9.88 -48.25 -6.96
C LEU A 136 10.98 -47.71 -7.86
N THR A 137 12.06 -47.17 -7.29
CA THR A 137 13.11 -46.47 -8.06
C THR A 137 14.11 -47.39 -8.78
N SER A 138 14.05 -48.71 -8.55
CA SER A 138 14.98 -49.69 -9.14
C SER A 138 14.26 -50.70 -10.03
N SER A 139 14.83 -51.01 -11.20
CA SER A 139 14.28 -51.96 -12.18
C SER A 139 14.56 -53.44 -11.85
N GLN A 140 15.71 -53.75 -11.23
CA GLN A 140 16.13 -55.11 -10.85
C GLN A 140 16.85 -55.13 -9.49
N ASN A 141 16.32 -55.89 -8.53
CA ASN A 141 16.94 -56.27 -7.23
C ASN A 141 17.90 -55.23 -6.60
N GLY A 142 17.51 -53.95 -6.57
CA GLY A 142 18.14 -52.89 -5.78
C GLY A 142 19.58 -52.46 -6.16
N ALA A 143 20.13 -52.87 -7.30
CA ALA A 143 21.53 -52.59 -7.63
C ALA A 143 21.77 -51.18 -8.21
N SER A 144 20.79 -50.59 -8.92
CA SER A 144 20.85 -49.24 -9.45
C SER A 144 19.46 -48.57 -9.42
N ARG A 145 19.42 -47.25 -9.26
CA ARG A 145 18.20 -46.43 -9.20
C ARG A 145 17.77 -45.98 -10.60
N ASP A 146 17.46 -46.93 -11.48
CA ASP A 146 17.32 -46.74 -12.93
C ASP A 146 15.86 -46.64 -13.45
N ASN A 147 14.85 -46.84 -12.60
CA ASN A 147 13.45 -46.71 -13.02
C ASN A 147 12.98 -45.25 -13.02
N LEU A 148 12.97 -44.61 -14.19
CA LEU A 148 12.60 -43.20 -14.37
C LEU A 148 11.24 -42.85 -13.76
N SER A 149 10.20 -43.62 -14.06
CA SER A 149 8.82 -43.37 -13.61
C SER A 149 8.72 -43.41 -12.09
N GLY A 150 9.38 -44.40 -11.46
CA GLY A 150 9.43 -44.57 -10.02
C GLY A 150 10.24 -43.48 -9.33
N VAL A 151 11.39 -43.09 -9.90
CA VAL A 151 12.23 -41.99 -9.40
C VAL A 151 11.47 -40.67 -9.41
N MET A 152 10.79 -40.34 -10.52
CA MET A 152 10.01 -39.11 -10.63
C MET A 152 8.86 -39.06 -9.61
N LEU A 153 8.13 -40.17 -9.40
CA LEU A 153 7.09 -40.23 -8.39
C LEU A 153 7.65 -40.09 -6.97
N TYR A 154 8.76 -40.79 -6.67
CA TYR A 154 9.42 -40.71 -5.37
C TYR A 154 9.85 -39.28 -5.03
N LEU A 155 10.52 -38.59 -5.96
CA LEU A 155 10.95 -37.21 -5.76
C LEU A 155 9.75 -36.25 -5.57
N ARG A 156 8.66 -36.43 -6.34
CA ARG A 156 7.42 -35.65 -6.15
C ARG A 156 6.79 -35.87 -4.78
N VAL A 157 6.76 -37.12 -4.30
CA VAL A 157 6.29 -37.44 -2.94
C VAL A 157 7.16 -36.76 -1.89
N LEU A 158 8.49 -36.78 -2.03
CA LEU A 158 9.37 -36.05 -1.12
C LEU A 158 9.12 -34.54 -1.13
N SER A 159 8.92 -33.93 -2.31
CA SER A 159 8.55 -32.50 -2.40
C SER A 159 7.23 -32.22 -1.69
N SER A 160 6.18 -33.02 -1.98
CA SER A 160 4.85 -32.81 -1.40
C SER A 160 4.82 -33.02 0.11
N VAL A 161 5.61 -33.97 0.63
CA VAL A 161 5.77 -34.17 2.08
C VAL A 161 6.36 -32.92 2.73
N HIS A 162 7.40 -32.32 2.14
CA HIS A 162 7.94 -31.06 2.64
C HIS A 162 6.88 -29.94 2.63
N ASP A 163 6.17 -29.77 1.52
CA ASP A 163 5.16 -28.72 1.37
C ASP A 163 4.08 -28.83 2.48
N GLU A 164 3.68 -30.06 2.84
CA GLU A 164 2.64 -30.31 3.84
C GLU A 164 3.11 -30.22 5.31
N ILE A 165 4.36 -30.57 5.63
CA ILE A 165 4.83 -30.60 7.03
C ILE A 165 5.78 -29.47 7.39
N ALA A 166 6.53 -28.94 6.41
CA ALA A 166 7.69 -28.09 6.62
C ALA A 166 7.59 -26.70 6.00
N ASP A 167 6.73 -26.48 5.01
CA ASP A 167 6.53 -25.15 4.41
C ASP A 167 6.10 -24.12 5.47
N LEU A 168 6.81 -22.99 5.50
CA LEU A 168 6.61 -21.89 6.42
C LEU A 168 5.63 -20.83 5.89
N MET A 169 5.33 -20.84 4.59
CA MET A 169 4.37 -19.92 3.97
C MET A 169 2.92 -20.23 4.36
N ILE A 170 2.65 -21.47 4.77
CA ILE A 170 1.34 -21.91 5.24
C ILE A 170 1.24 -21.68 6.75
N SER A 171 0.42 -20.70 7.17
CA SER A 171 0.17 -20.43 8.59
C SER A 171 -0.66 -21.57 9.21
N ARG A 172 -0.02 -22.40 10.05
CA ARG A 172 -0.66 -23.53 10.74
C ARG A 172 -0.82 -23.22 12.23
N GLN A 173 -2.01 -23.46 12.80
CA GLN A 173 -2.31 -23.15 14.20
C GLN A 173 -2.67 -24.39 15.03
N GLY A 174 -2.33 -24.36 16.32
CA GLY A 174 -2.77 -25.36 17.30
C GLY A 174 -2.17 -26.75 17.09
N ASN A 175 -3.04 -27.76 16.96
CA ASN A 175 -2.68 -29.18 16.95
C ASN A 175 -1.91 -29.62 15.69
N GLU A 176 -2.15 -28.97 14.55
CA GLU A 176 -1.49 -29.33 13.28
C GLU A 176 0.02 -29.02 13.31
N SER A 177 0.40 -27.89 13.90
CA SER A 177 1.81 -27.52 14.06
C SER A 177 2.56 -28.54 14.93
N LYS A 178 1.93 -28.99 16.02
CA LYS A 178 2.49 -30.03 16.90
C LYS A 178 2.68 -31.34 16.15
N ARG A 179 1.64 -31.85 15.49
CA ARG A 179 1.70 -33.07 14.67
C ARG A 179 2.82 -32.99 13.62
N ASN A 180 2.93 -31.87 12.92
CA ASN A 180 3.94 -31.71 11.87
C ASN A 180 5.38 -31.68 12.43
N ASN A 181 5.58 -31.13 13.63
CA ASN A 181 6.88 -31.21 14.31
C ASN A 181 7.21 -32.64 14.75
N ASP A 182 6.24 -33.36 15.32
CA ASP A 182 6.40 -34.77 15.71
C ASP A 182 6.74 -35.64 14.47
N LEU A 183 6.08 -35.41 13.33
CA LEU A 183 6.38 -36.09 12.08
C LEU A 183 7.80 -35.79 11.56
N LYS A 184 8.27 -34.53 11.64
CA LYS A 184 9.66 -34.19 11.27
C LYS A 184 10.67 -34.94 12.13
N ASP A 185 10.44 -35.02 13.43
CA ASP A 185 11.32 -35.73 14.35
C ASP A 185 11.36 -37.23 14.06
N LEU A 186 10.21 -37.84 13.77
CA LEU A 186 10.12 -39.25 13.36
C LEU A 186 10.89 -39.52 12.05
N ILE A 187 10.82 -38.61 11.06
CA ILE A 187 11.58 -38.75 9.81
C ILE A 187 13.09 -38.69 10.10
N ARG A 188 13.53 -37.71 10.90
CA ARG A 188 14.94 -37.53 11.29
C ARG A 188 15.52 -38.78 11.96
N GLU A 189 14.75 -39.39 12.85
CA GLU A 189 15.16 -40.60 13.58
C GLU A 189 15.21 -41.83 12.68
N ARG A 190 14.18 -42.04 11.84
CA ARG A 190 13.95 -43.34 11.18
C ARG A 190 14.51 -43.44 9.76
N HIS A 191 14.34 -42.40 8.93
CA HIS A 191 14.50 -42.52 7.47
C HIS A 191 15.44 -41.50 6.84
N MET A 192 15.83 -40.45 7.55
CA MET A 192 16.58 -39.34 6.94
C MET A 192 17.93 -39.78 6.33
N GLN A 193 18.66 -40.69 6.97
CA GLN A 193 19.92 -41.21 6.40
C GLN A 193 19.69 -41.95 5.07
N LYS A 194 18.65 -42.79 4.99
CA LYS A 194 18.30 -43.51 3.76
C LYS A 194 17.87 -42.56 2.65
N ILE A 195 17.09 -41.53 2.98
CA ILE A 195 16.65 -40.50 2.03
C ILE A 195 17.87 -39.75 1.48
N ALA A 196 18.80 -39.35 2.33
CA ALA A 196 20.04 -38.67 1.90
C ALA A 196 20.90 -39.55 0.98
N MET A 197 21.08 -40.83 1.32
CA MET A 197 21.77 -41.80 0.45
C MET A 197 21.05 -41.97 -0.90
N SER A 198 19.71 -41.99 -0.91
CA SER A 198 18.95 -42.11 -2.15
C SER A 198 19.19 -40.93 -3.10
N TRP A 199 19.37 -39.72 -2.58
CA TRP A 199 19.71 -38.56 -3.39
C TRP A 199 21.10 -38.71 -4.04
N GLN A 200 22.09 -39.23 -3.31
CA GLN A 200 23.42 -39.50 -3.86
C GLN A 200 23.36 -40.53 -4.99
N ASP A 201 22.65 -41.64 -4.76
CA ASP A 201 22.49 -42.70 -5.76
C ASP A 201 21.79 -42.18 -7.03
N ILE A 202 20.72 -41.38 -6.86
CA ILE A 202 19.96 -40.80 -7.97
C ILE A 202 20.81 -39.79 -8.74
N LEU A 203 21.50 -38.87 -8.06
CA LEU A 203 22.39 -37.92 -8.72
C LEU A 203 23.51 -38.64 -9.47
N ALA A 204 24.20 -39.59 -8.85
CA ALA A 204 25.28 -40.35 -9.48
C ALA A 204 24.79 -41.14 -10.71
N GLN A 205 23.58 -41.71 -10.66
CA GLN A 205 23.02 -42.49 -11.76
C GLN A 205 22.53 -41.62 -12.92
N TRP A 206 21.90 -40.48 -12.66
CA TRP A 206 21.17 -39.69 -13.66
C TRP A 206 21.92 -38.46 -14.17
N THR A 207 23.02 -38.07 -13.52
CA THR A 207 23.92 -37.02 -14.03
C THR A 207 24.38 -37.36 -15.46
N ASN A 208 24.28 -36.40 -16.37
CA ASN A 208 24.53 -36.53 -17.81
C ASN A 208 23.58 -37.48 -18.58
N LYS A 209 22.51 -38.01 -17.94
CA LYS A 209 21.52 -38.89 -18.60
C LYS A 209 20.13 -38.25 -18.70
N HIS A 210 19.66 -37.57 -17.65
CA HIS A 210 18.33 -36.96 -17.65
C HIS A 210 18.28 -35.71 -16.76
N ASP A 211 18.40 -34.53 -17.36
CA ASP A 211 18.48 -33.25 -16.65
C ASP A 211 17.26 -32.99 -15.74
N GLY A 212 16.04 -33.35 -16.18
CA GLY A 212 14.84 -33.17 -15.34
C GLY A 212 14.81 -33.98 -14.05
N VAL A 213 15.55 -35.10 -13.96
CA VAL A 213 15.66 -35.89 -12.71
C VAL A 213 16.68 -35.24 -11.79
N VAL A 214 17.80 -34.77 -12.35
CA VAL A 214 18.85 -34.05 -11.60
C VAL A 214 18.28 -32.76 -11.02
N GLU A 215 17.58 -31.97 -11.84
CA GLU A 215 16.90 -30.73 -11.43
C GLU A 215 15.91 -30.99 -10.28
N LEU A 216 15.02 -31.97 -10.43
CA LEU A 216 14.04 -32.29 -9.38
C LEU A 216 14.70 -32.81 -8.10
N THR A 217 15.80 -33.57 -8.21
CA THR A 217 16.56 -34.05 -7.05
C THR A 217 17.20 -32.89 -6.29
N LEU A 218 17.82 -31.94 -7.00
CA LEU A 218 18.40 -30.74 -6.41
C LEU A 218 17.32 -29.88 -5.73
N LYS A 219 16.17 -29.65 -6.37
CA LYS A 219 15.01 -28.95 -5.77
C LYS A 219 14.53 -29.62 -4.47
N VAL A 220 14.46 -30.95 -4.45
CA VAL A 220 14.11 -31.71 -3.24
C VAL A 220 15.15 -31.50 -2.14
N ILE A 221 16.45 -31.60 -2.45
CA ILE A 221 17.53 -31.36 -1.49
C ILE A 221 17.39 -29.95 -0.90
N GLY A 222 17.28 -28.92 -1.75
CA GLY A 222 17.14 -27.52 -1.34
C GLY A 222 15.97 -27.31 -0.36
N LYS A 223 14.78 -27.82 -0.68
CA LYS A 223 13.61 -27.76 0.22
C LYS A 223 13.88 -28.41 1.58
N TRP A 224 14.51 -29.59 1.59
CA TRP A 224 14.67 -30.39 2.81
C TRP A 224 15.76 -29.87 3.75
N VAL A 225 16.81 -29.22 3.22
CA VAL A 225 17.95 -28.67 3.98
C VAL A 225 17.53 -27.81 5.18
N SER A 226 16.45 -27.04 5.05
CA SER A 226 15.97 -26.09 6.06
C SER A 226 15.66 -26.74 7.43
N TRP A 227 15.34 -28.04 7.47
CA TRP A 227 14.92 -28.73 8.70
C TRP A 227 15.62 -30.07 8.97
N ILE A 228 16.51 -30.56 8.11
CA ILE A 228 17.27 -31.81 8.34
C ILE A 228 18.64 -31.53 8.99
N ASP A 229 19.43 -32.55 9.33
CA ASP A 229 20.83 -32.34 9.72
C ASP A 229 21.69 -31.95 8.50
N ILE A 230 22.51 -30.90 8.65
CA ILE A 230 23.33 -30.37 7.55
C ILE A 230 24.46 -31.32 7.17
N SER A 231 24.94 -32.13 8.12
CA SER A 231 26.01 -33.09 7.89
C SER A 231 25.70 -34.10 6.76
N LEU A 232 24.41 -34.39 6.55
CA LEU A 232 23.93 -35.31 5.52
C LEU A 232 24.05 -34.77 4.10
N VAL A 233 24.01 -33.43 3.93
CA VAL A 233 24.04 -32.77 2.62
C VAL A 233 25.43 -32.17 2.34
N VAL A 234 26.16 -31.80 3.38
CA VAL A 234 27.50 -31.19 3.28
C VAL A 234 28.63 -32.25 3.30
N SER A 235 28.29 -33.54 3.20
CA SER A 235 29.30 -34.61 3.09
C SER A 235 30.15 -34.48 1.82
N GLN A 236 31.42 -34.92 1.88
CA GLN A 236 32.35 -34.84 0.75
C GLN A 236 31.79 -35.53 -0.51
N ASP A 237 31.11 -36.66 -0.33
CA ASP A 237 30.52 -37.43 -1.43
C ASP A 237 29.41 -36.65 -2.13
N MET A 238 28.54 -35.96 -1.37
CA MET A 238 27.48 -35.13 -1.93
C MET A 238 28.06 -33.88 -2.63
N GLN A 239 29.07 -33.25 -2.04
CA GLN A 239 29.73 -32.10 -2.67
C GLN A 239 30.40 -32.46 -4.00
N ASN A 240 31.03 -33.63 -4.08
CA ASN A 240 31.62 -34.14 -5.32
C ASN A 240 30.56 -34.38 -6.42
N LEU A 241 29.28 -34.49 -6.08
CA LEU A 241 28.18 -34.60 -7.02
C LEU A 241 27.55 -33.24 -7.37
N ILE A 242 27.40 -32.33 -6.39
CA ILE A 242 26.73 -31.02 -6.60
C ILE A 242 27.68 -29.99 -7.23
N LEU A 243 28.92 -29.86 -6.76
CA LEU A 243 29.83 -28.80 -7.22
C LEU A 243 30.13 -28.86 -8.73
N PRO A 244 30.32 -30.04 -9.36
CA PRO A 244 30.47 -30.10 -10.82
C PRO A 244 29.24 -29.60 -11.60
N LEU A 245 28.04 -29.69 -11.01
CA LEU A 245 26.81 -29.18 -11.63
C LEU A 245 26.74 -27.66 -11.58
N VAL A 246 27.32 -27.04 -10.53
CA VAL A 246 27.43 -25.57 -10.39
C VAL A 246 28.37 -24.96 -11.43
N GLY A 247 29.47 -25.65 -11.74
CA GLY A 247 30.41 -25.24 -12.80
C GLY A 247 30.05 -25.75 -14.20
N ARG A 248 28.85 -26.33 -14.39
CA ARG A 248 28.44 -26.92 -15.67
C ARG A 248 28.33 -25.84 -16.75
N VAL A 249 28.86 -26.13 -17.94
CA VAL A 249 28.69 -25.27 -19.13
C VAL A 249 27.95 -26.07 -20.18
N ASN A 250 26.68 -25.73 -20.42
CA ASN A 250 25.88 -26.37 -21.46
C ASN A 250 25.94 -25.56 -22.75
N ASN A 251 26.50 -26.14 -23.81
CA ASN A 251 26.68 -25.47 -25.12
C ASN A 251 25.40 -25.48 -25.99
N THR A 252 24.22 -25.62 -25.38
CA THR A 252 22.95 -25.54 -26.11
C THR A 252 22.65 -24.09 -26.50
N ASN A 253 22.04 -23.89 -27.69
CA ASN A 253 21.86 -22.59 -28.35
C ASN A 253 21.20 -21.46 -27.51
N ASN A 254 20.61 -21.76 -26.35
CA ASN A 254 19.94 -20.80 -25.48
C ASN A 254 20.77 -20.29 -24.28
N ASN A 255 22.03 -20.74 -24.08
CA ASN A 255 22.90 -20.38 -22.94
C ASN A 255 22.37 -20.63 -21.51
N ILE A 256 21.06 -20.88 -21.32
CA ILE A 256 20.42 -21.16 -20.04
C ILE A 256 20.62 -22.64 -19.66
N ASP A 257 21.19 -22.89 -18.48
CA ASP A 257 21.35 -24.23 -17.90
C ASP A 257 20.57 -24.34 -16.59
N THR A 258 19.32 -24.80 -16.70
CA THR A 258 18.41 -24.94 -15.55
C THR A 258 18.95 -25.85 -14.45
N VAL A 259 19.82 -26.81 -14.77
CA VAL A 259 20.43 -27.71 -13.78
C VAL A 259 21.49 -26.98 -12.99
N ARG A 260 22.32 -26.16 -13.66
CA ARG A 260 23.32 -25.32 -13.01
C ARG A 260 22.67 -24.32 -12.07
N ASP A 261 21.65 -23.62 -12.54
CA ASP A 261 20.96 -22.58 -11.78
C ASP A 261 20.28 -23.21 -10.54
N THR A 262 19.61 -24.35 -10.72
CA THR A 262 19.04 -25.12 -9.61
C THR A 262 20.11 -25.64 -8.62
N ALA A 263 21.31 -25.97 -9.10
CA ALA A 263 22.41 -26.39 -8.23
C ALA A 263 22.93 -25.23 -7.37
N ILE A 264 23.01 -24.01 -7.93
CA ILE A 264 23.37 -22.79 -7.19
C ILE A 264 22.26 -22.42 -6.19
N ASP A 265 20.98 -22.54 -6.56
CA ASP A 265 19.86 -22.37 -5.62
C ASP A 265 19.94 -23.38 -4.46
N THR A 266 20.28 -24.63 -4.77
CA THR A 266 20.46 -25.68 -3.74
C THR A 266 21.63 -25.33 -2.81
N LEU A 267 22.75 -24.84 -3.35
CA LEU A 267 23.83 -24.30 -2.52
C LEU A 267 23.39 -23.10 -1.69
N THR A 268 22.55 -22.22 -2.25
CA THR A 268 21.99 -21.06 -1.54
C THR A 268 21.15 -21.52 -0.35
N GLU A 269 20.32 -22.55 -0.49
CA GLU A 269 19.56 -23.14 0.62
C GLU A 269 20.45 -23.80 1.68
N ILE A 270 21.51 -24.52 1.26
CA ILE A 270 22.54 -25.08 2.16
C ILE A 270 23.18 -23.98 2.99
N VAL A 271 23.54 -22.88 2.33
CA VAL A 271 24.10 -21.72 3.00
C VAL A 271 23.05 -21.02 3.85
N ALA A 272 21.81 -20.84 3.43
CA ALA A 272 20.75 -20.13 4.16
C ALA A 272 20.35 -20.79 5.49
N LYS A 273 20.70 -22.07 5.68
CA LYS A 273 20.38 -22.80 6.90
C LYS A 273 20.88 -22.08 8.17
N LYS A 274 19.98 -21.94 9.15
CA LYS A 274 20.29 -21.32 10.44
C LYS A 274 21.19 -22.21 11.29
N MET A 275 22.32 -21.68 11.73
CA MET A 275 23.28 -22.36 12.63
C MET A 275 24.05 -21.32 13.45
N GLY A 276 24.85 -21.79 14.42
CA GLY A 276 25.67 -20.91 15.27
C GLY A 276 26.72 -20.12 14.46
N PRO A 277 27.09 -18.89 14.89
CA PRO A 277 28.01 -18.00 14.15
C PRO A 277 29.32 -18.65 13.71
N SER A 278 29.98 -19.37 14.62
CA SER A 278 31.28 -20.01 14.35
C SER A 278 31.16 -21.10 13.27
N HIS A 279 30.22 -22.04 13.42
CA HIS A 279 29.96 -23.09 12.43
C HIS A 279 29.55 -22.51 11.06
N LYS A 280 28.85 -21.37 11.03
CA LYS A 280 28.46 -20.71 9.79
C LYS A 280 29.67 -20.20 9.01
N MET A 281 30.60 -19.53 9.69
CA MET A 281 31.82 -19.03 9.05
C MET A 281 32.72 -20.17 8.57
N GLU A 282 32.77 -21.27 9.33
CA GLU A 282 33.48 -22.49 8.93
C GLU A 282 32.84 -23.15 7.70
N LEU A 283 31.50 -23.21 7.63
CA LEU A 283 30.80 -23.75 6.46
C LEU A 283 31.13 -22.96 5.18
N ILE A 284 31.11 -21.63 5.25
CA ILE A 284 31.44 -20.75 4.11
C ILE A 284 32.88 -21.01 3.64
N SER A 285 33.82 -21.14 4.56
CA SER A 285 35.21 -21.48 4.25
C SER A 285 35.37 -22.89 3.70
N PHE A 286 34.66 -23.87 4.28
CA PHE A 286 34.74 -25.28 3.90
C PHE A 286 34.23 -25.52 2.47
N LEU A 287 33.14 -24.86 2.08
CA LEU A 287 32.57 -24.94 0.74
C LEU A 287 33.37 -24.13 -0.31
N ASN A 288 34.39 -23.38 0.10
CA ASN A 288 35.17 -22.49 -0.78
C ASN A 288 34.30 -21.56 -1.64
N LEU A 289 33.26 -20.96 -1.04
CA LEU A 289 32.28 -20.14 -1.78
C LEU A 289 32.90 -18.93 -2.48
N GLY A 290 33.99 -18.38 -1.93
CA GLY A 290 34.76 -17.30 -2.57
C GLY A 290 35.35 -17.72 -3.92
N GLY A 291 35.94 -18.91 -4.00
CA GLY A 291 36.45 -19.48 -5.25
C GLY A 291 35.33 -19.73 -6.25
N ILE A 292 34.24 -20.36 -5.80
CA ILE A 292 33.08 -20.68 -6.65
C ILE A 292 32.48 -19.40 -7.27
N ILE A 293 32.23 -18.37 -6.46
CA ILE A 293 31.66 -17.11 -6.96
C ILE A 293 32.63 -16.43 -7.94
N THR A 294 33.92 -16.45 -7.66
CA THR A 294 34.94 -15.88 -8.56
C THR A 294 34.95 -16.59 -9.91
N GLU A 295 34.89 -17.93 -9.92
CA GLU A 295 34.82 -18.73 -11.15
C GLU A 295 33.52 -18.52 -11.92
N LEU A 296 32.38 -18.44 -11.23
CA LEU A 296 31.08 -18.16 -11.85
C LEU A 296 31.04 -16.76 -12.48
N LEU A 297 31.56 -15.75 -11.79
CA LEU A 297 31.66 -14.39 -12.32
C LEU A 297 32.67 -14.26 -13.48
N ALA A 298 33.65 -15.17 -13.56
CA ALA A 298 34.60 -15.27 -14.66
C ALA A 298 34.09 -16.14 -15.83
N SER A 299 32.92 -16.77 -15.68
CA SER A 299 32.32 -17.60 -16.74
C SER A 299 31.98 -16.78 -17.99
N GLN A 300 31.90 -17.46 -19.14
CA GLN A 300 31.59 -16.81 -20.41
C GLN A 300 30.25 -16.06 -20.38
N GLY A 301 29.24 -16.65 -19.71
CA GLY A 301 27.90 -16.07 -19.56
C GLY A 301 27.89 -14.70 -18.87
N LEU A 302 28.70 -14.52 -17.82
CA LEU A 302 28.69 -13.30 -16.99
C LEU A 302 29.80 -12.31 -17.30
N HIS A 303 30.93 -12.76 -17.86
CA HIS A 303 32.09 -11.88 -18.15
C HIS A 303 32.24 -11.57 -19.64
N GLU A 304 32.28 -12.59 -20.50
CA GLU A 304 32.53 -12.38 -21.94
C GLU A 304 31.32 -11.83 -22.68
N PHE A 305 30.11 -12.22 -22.28
CA PHE A 305 28.86 -11.78 -22.91
C PHE A 305 28.21 -10.54 -22.26
N LYS A 306 28.90 -9.88 -21.31
CA LYS A 306 28.42 -8.63 -20.71
C LYS A 306 28.19 -7.55 -21.78
N GLY A 307 27.06 -6.84 -21.72
CA GLY A 307 26.68 -5.85 -22.74
C GLY A 307 26.21 -6.46 -24.07
N THR A 308 25.91 -7.76 -24.12
CA THR A 308 25.42 -8.44 -25.32
C THR A 308 24.12 -9.19 -25.05
N SER A 309 23.34 -9.47 -26.11
CA SER A 309 22.11 -10.28 -26.04
C SER A 309 22.30 -11.73 -25.60
N ARG A 310 23.55 -12.17 -25.41
CA ARG A 310 23.92 -13.50 -24.91
C ARG A 310 24.24 -13.52 -23.42
N TYR A 311 24.12 -12.38 -22.75
CA TYR A 311 24.29 -12.27 -21.30
C TYR A 311 23.27 -13.17 -20.59
N ASP A 312 23.74 -13.89 -19.58
CA ASP A 312 22.95 -14.84 -18.81
C ASP A 312 22.42 -14.14 -17.54
N ASN A 313 21.29 -13.44 -17.68
CA ASN A 313 20.65 -12.70 -16.59
C ASN A 313 20.15 -13.64 -15.47
N ASP A 314 19.60 -14.80 -15.83
CA ASP A 314 19.13 -15.82 -14.90
C ASP A 314 20.28 -16.31 -14.00
N LEU A 315 21.45 -16.63 -14.60
CA LEU A 315 22.63 -16.98 -13.83
C LEU A 315 23.10 -15.83 -12.94
N ALA A 316 23.08 -14.58 -13.44
CA ALA A 316 23.48 -13.42 -12.66
C ALA A 316 22.60 -13.24 -11.41
N GLU A 317 21.28 -13.40 -11.56
CA GLU A 317 20.31 -13.32 -10.47
C GLU A 317 20.52 -14.43 -9.42
N VAL A 318 20.74 -15.67 -9.87
CA VAL A 318 20.95 -16.82 -8.98
C VAL A 318 22.28 -16.69 -8.21
N VAL A 319 23.35 -16.21 -8.86
CA VAL A 319 24.63 -15.91 -8.18
C VAL A 319 24.47 -14.72 -7.22
N ALA A 320 23.68 -13.71 -7.58
CA ALA A 320 23.34 -12.59 -6.70
C ALA A 320 22.58 -13.05 -5.45
N LYS A 321 21.62 -13.99 -5.57
CA LYS A 321 20.90 -14.59 -4.42
C LYS A 321 21.85 -15.30 -3.46
N LEU A 322 22.78 -16.10 -3.99
CA LEU A 322 23.80 -16.78 -3.20
C LEU A 322 24.66 -15.76 -2.44
N LEU A 323 25.17 -14.75 -3.14
CA LEU A 323 26.05 -13.75 -2.55
C LEU A 323 25.34 -12.90 -1.50
N ASN A 324 24.10 -12.48 -1.77
CA ASN A 324 23.27 -11.74 -0.83
C ASN A 324 23.07 -12.54 0.47
N THR A 325 22.79 -13.85 0.35
CA THR A 325 22.63 -14.75 1.51
C THR A 325 23.91 -14.85 2.34
N ILE A 326 25.06 -15.04 1.69
CA ILE A 326 26.37 -15.09 2.36
C ILE A 326 26.65 -13.78 3.09
N MET A 327 26.50 -12.64 2.39
CA MET A 327 26.80 -11.32 2.92
C MET A 327 25.90 -10.96 4.11
N THR A 328 24.60 -11.24 4.03
CA THR A 328 23.68 -11.02 5.15
C THR A 328 24.08 -11.84 6.38
N ASP A 329 24.49 -13.10 6.23
CA ASP A 329 24.95 -13.90 7.37
C ASP A 329 26.31 -13.43 7.93
N VAL A 330 27.25 -13.02 7.07
CA VAL A 330 28.52 -12.39 7.50
C VAL A 330 28.25 -11.12 8.31
N VAL A 331 27.38 -10.23 7.82
CA VAL A 331 27.02 -9.00 8.53
C VAL A 331 26.34 -9.31 9.86
N ARG A 332 25.38 -10.24 9.91
CA ARG A 332 24.74 -10.66 11.17
C ARG A 332 25.74 -11.16 12.21
N VAL A 333 26.77 -11.90 11.80
CA VAL A 333 27.85 -12.34 12.70
C VAL A 333 28.67 -11.14 13.21
N LEU A 334 28.93 -10.15 12.36
CA LEU A 334 29.63 -8.92 12.75
C LEU A 334 28.80 -8.02 13.67
N GLU A 335 27.47 -8.06 13.57
CA GLU A 335 26.55 -7.34 14.48
C GLU A 335 26.47 -7.95 15.88
N ASP A 336 26.70 -9.27 16.01
CA ASP A 336 26.59 -9.96 17.30
C ASP A 336 27.83 -9.73 18.18
N ASN A 337 27.65 -8.90 19.21
CA ASN A 337 28.70 -8.57 20.18
C ASN A 337 29.13 -9.74 21.08
N LYS A 338 28.43 -10.88 21.05
CA LYS A 338 28.75 -12.06 21.87
C LYS A 338 29.71 -13.03 21.17
N VAL A 339 30.02 -12.80 19.90
CA VAL A 339 30.90 -13.65 19.10
C VAL A 339 32.36 -13.47 19.53
N ASP A 340 33.13 -14.56 19.52
CA ASP A 340 34.55 -14.55 19.85
C ASP A 340 35.39 -13.81 18.79
N ALA A 341 36.58 -13.35 19.19
CA ALA A 341 37.44 -12.54 18.32
C ALA A 341 37.93 -13.29 17.07
N GLU A 342 38.09 -14.62 17.12
CA GLU A 342 38.55 -15.41 15.98
C GLU A 342 37.44 -15.53 14.93
N THR A 343 36.22 -15.87 15.34
CA THR A 343 35.05 -15.92 14.46
C THR A 343 34.78 -14.55 13.85
N ARG A 344 34.91 -13.46 14.62
CA ARG A 344 34.76 -12.09 14.11
C ARG A 344 35.80 -11.76 13.04
N ALA A 345 37.08 -12.08 13.28
CA ALA A 345 38.15 -11.85 12.31
C ALA A 345 37.95 -12.65 11.00
N LYS A 346 37.39 -13.87 11.09
CA LYS A 346 37.00 -14.66 9.90
C LYS A 346 35.88 -13.97 9.12
N ALA A 347 34.85 -13.48 9.81
CA ALA A 347 33.76 -12.74 9.19
C ALA A 347 34.24 -11.43 8.53
N GLU A 348 35.17 -10.69 9.15
CA GLU A 348 35.76 -9.47 8.55
C GLU A 348 36.55 -9.77 7.27
N ARG A 349 37.30 -10.88 7.24
CA ARG A 349 37.99 -11.33 6.02
C ARG A 349 36.99 -11.68 4.91
N HIS A 350 35.98 -12.48 5.22
CA HIS A 350 34.93 -12.83 4.26
C HIS A 350 34.23 -11.59 3.71
N LEU A 351 33.91 -10.61 4.55
CA LEU A 351 33.34 -9.32 4.13
C LEU A 351 34.21 -8.62 3.08
N GLN A 352 35.53 -8.55 3.31
CA GLN A 352 36.47 -7.92 2.37
C GLN A 352 36.59 -8.69 1.06
N ASP A 353 36.56 -10.02 1.12
CA ASP A 353 36.70 -10.88 -0.05
C ASP A 353 35.44 -10.85 -0.95
N PHE A 354 34.25 -10.78 -0.35
CA PHE A 354 32.97 -10.81 -1.08
C PHE A 354 32.48 -9.43 -1.55
N LEU A 355 32.92 -8.32 -0.94
CA LEU A 355 32.47 -6.97 -1.30
C LEU A 355 32.70 -6.61 -2.78
N PRO A 356 33.85 -6.91 -3.42
CA PRO A 356 34.05 -6.60 -4.84
C PRO A 356 33.06 -7.35 -5.74
N ALA A 357 32.77 -8.63 -5.44
CA ALA A 357 31.78 -9.41 -6.16
C ALA A 357 30.37 -8.81 -5.99
N LEU A 358 30.05 -8.34 -4.78
CA LEU A 358 28.77 -7.72 -4.46
C LEU A 358 28.59 -6.44 -5.26
N LEU A 359 29.61 -5.58 -5.29
CA LEU A 359 29.56 -4.32 -6.04
C LEU A 359 29.50 -4.54 -7.55
N ARG A 360 30.13 -5.61 -8.07
CA ARG A 360 30.00 -5.98 -9.49
C ARG A 360 28.56 -6.29 -9.87
N LEU A 361 27.88 -7.16 -9.10
CA LEU A 361 26.48 -7.55 -9.35
C LEU A 361 25.49 -6.43 -9.01
N PHE A 362 25.85 -5.57 -8.04
CA PHE A 362 25.08 -4.36 -7.76
C PHE A 362 25.11 -3.38 -8.95
N SER A 363 26.23 -3.32 -9.66
CA SER A 363 26.45 -2.42 -10.81
C SER A 363 26.16 -3.14 -12.14
N ASP A 364 25.32 -4.18 -12.11
CA ASP A 364 24.91 -4.91 -13.29
C ASP A 364 24.03 -4.06 -14.20
N GLU A 365 23.94 -4.43 -15.47
CA GLU A 365 23.08 -3.75 -16.45
C GLU A 365 21.60 -4.03 -16.13
N PHE A 366 21.29 -5.23 -15.65
CA PHE A 366 19.91 -5.65 -15.31
C PHE A 366 19.53 -5.25 -13.88
N ASP A 367 18.40 -4.56 -13.74
CA ASP A 367 17.92 -4.00 -12.48
C ASP A 367 17.46 -5.08 -11.48
N GLU A 368 17.03 -6.24 -11.96
CA GLU A 368 16.65 -7.41 -11.14
C GLU A 368 17.86 -7.97 -10.36
N VAL A 369 19.03 -8.03 -11.01
CA VAL A 369 20.29 -8.50 -10.41
C VAL A 369 20.74 -7.52 -9.32
N CYS A 370 20.68 -6.22 -9.60
CA CYS A 370 20.95 -5.17 -8.62
C CYS A 370 20.00 -5.28 -7.42
N SER A 371 18.69 -5.39 -7.69
CA SER A 371 17.64 -5.46 -6.66
C SER A 371 17.83 -6.64 -5.70
N THR A 372 18.33 -7.76 -6.21
CA THR A 372 18.60 -8.98 -5.44
C THR A 372 19.68 -8.78 -4.35
N VAL A 373 20.67 -7.90 -4.58
CA VAL A 373 21.77 -7.66 -3.63
C VAL A 373 21.57 -6.48 -2.68
N ILE A 374 20.59 -5.61 -2.94
CA ILE A 374 20.25 -4.44 -2.09
C ILE A 374 20.07 -4.81 -0.61
N PRO A 375 19.40 -5.91 -0.22
CA PRO A 375 19.19 -6.24 1.19
C PRO A 375 20.51 -6.39 1.97
N SER A 376 21.48 -7.15 1.44
CA SER A 376 22.77 -7.34 2.11
C SER A 376 23.60 -6.03 2.20
N LEU A 377 23.51 -5.17 1.19
CA LEU A 377 24.16 -3.85 1.24
C LEU A 377 23.50 -2.93 2.28
N THR A 378 22.17 -3.02 2.42
CA THR A 378 21.41 -2.30 3.46
C THR A 378 21.82 -2.76 4.86
N ASP A 379 21.93 -4.07 5.07
CA ASP A 379 22.41 -4.67 6.31
C ASP A 379 23.82 -4.17 6.63
N LEU A 380 24.73 -4.20 5.65
CA LEU A 380 26.11 -3.74 5.79
C LEU A 380 26.18 -2.25 6.21
N LEU A 381 25.46 -1.37 5.51
CA LEU A 381 25.45 0.07 5.84
C LEU A 381 24.82 0.34 7.21
N THR A 382 23.79 -0.43 7.58
CA THR A 382 23.17 -0.36 8.91
C THR A 382 24.15 -0.78 10.00
N PHE A 383 24.91 -1.84 9.78
CA PHE A 383 26.00 -2.26 10.65
C PHE A 383 27.08 -1.17 10.78
N LEU A 384 27.59 -0.65 9.66
CA LEU A 384 28.61 0.41 9.67
C LEU A 384 28.16 1.64 10.45
N ARG A 385 26.89 2.01 10.33
CA ARG A 385 26.30 3.12 11.11
C ARG A 385 26.30 2.85 12.61
N ARG A 386 26.11 1.59 13.04
CA ARG A 386 26.12 1.20 14.47
C ARG A 386 27.52 1.19 15.08
N VAL A 387 28.57 0.97 14.28
CA VAL A 387 29.96 0.93 14.74
C VAL A 387 30.44 2.29 15.29
N GLY A 388 29.88 3.40 14.79
CA GLY A 388 30.28 4.75 15.21
C GLY A 388 31.58 5.19 14.53
N THR A 389 32.68 5.32 15.28
CA THR A 389 33.98 5.68 14.69
C THR A 389 34.53 4.54 13.85
N LEU A 390 34.46 4.69 12.54
CA LEU A 390 34.87 3.65 11.59
C LEU A 390 36.39 3.45 11.56
N PRO A 391 36.89 2.21 11.72
CA PRO A 391 38.22 1.81 11.31
C PRO A 391 38.52 2.14 9.85
N ASP A 392 39.79 2.39 9.53
CA ASP A 392 40.25 2.72 8.17
C ASP A 392 39.82 1.69 7.12
N SER A 393 39.76 0.41 7.47
CA SER A 393 39.31 -0.66 6.59
C SER A 393 37.87 -0.47 6.13
N TYR A 394 36.95 -0.10 7.03
CA TYR A 394 35.54 0.14 6.68
C TYR A 394 35.34 1.47 5.98
N SER A 395 36.08 2.51 6.37
CA SER A 395 36.03 3.83 5.71
C SER A 395 36.43 3.75 4.22
N GLN A 396 37.39 2.88 3.88
CA GLN A 396 37.80 2.65 2.48
C GLN A 396 36.71 1.97 1.64
N MET A 397 35.75 1.25 2.24
CA MET A 397 34.67 0.57 1.54
C MET A 397 33.55 1.53 1.11
N LEU A 398 33.33 2.63 1.85
CA LEU A 398 32.21 3.53 1.63
C LEU A 398 32.26 4.24 0.27
N ARG A 399 33.46 4.63 -0.18
CA ARG A 399 33.60 5.37 -1.45
C ARG A 399 33.26 4.51 -2.67
N PRO A 400 33.76 3.26 -2.82
CA PRO A 400 33.29 2.35 -3.86
C PRO A 400 31.79 2.06 -3.80
N ILE A 401 31.22 1.88 -2.60
CA ILE A 401 29.78 1.66 -2.41
C ILE A 401 28.99 2.86 -2.92
N LEU A 402 29.33 4.08 -2.50
CA LEU A 402 28.66 5.30 -2.94
C LEU A 402 28.78 5.51 -4.45
N SER A 403 29.95 5.24 -5.01
CA SER A 403 30.18 5.32 -6.45
C SER A 403 29.30 4.35 -7.23
N ALA A 404 29.12 3.11 -6.74
CA ALA A 404 28.25 2.11 -7.37
C ALA A 404 26.77 2.53 -7.29
N ILE A 405 26.32 3.02 -6.13
CA ILE A 405 24.94 3.50 -5.94
C ILE A 405 24.63 4.65 -6.91
N VAL A 406 25.51 5.65 -6.98
CA VAL A 406 25.33 6.81 -7.86
C VAL A 406 25.40 6.42 -9.34
N ALA A 407 26.32 5.53 -9.71
CA ALA A 407 26.40 5.04 -11.10
C ALA A 407 25.10 4.32 -11.51
N LYS A 408 24.50 3.52 -10.62
CA LYS A 408 23.26 2.79 -10.90
C LYS A 408 22.01 3.69 -10.88
N MET A 409 22.10 4.91 -10.37
CA MET A 409 21.04 5.91 -10.50
C MET A 409 20.98 6.56 -11.89
N ARG A 410 21.99 6.39 -12.74
CA ARG A 410 22.00 6.91 -14.11
C ARG A 410 21.04 6.10 -14.98
N TYR A 411 20.32 6.77 -15.88
CA TYR A 411 19.61 6.07 -16.96
C TYR A 411 20.56 5.21 -17.79
N ASP A 412 20.09 4.05 -18.18
CA ASP A 412 20.83 3.10 -18.99
C ASP A 412 20.93 3.57 -20.46
N GLU A 413 21.72 2.88 -21.27
CA GLU A 413 21.93 3.29 -22.66
C GLU A 413 20.72 3.06 -23.56
N THR A 414 19.78 2.21 -23.16
CA THR A 414 18.61 1.82 -23.97
C THR A 414 17.34 2.60 -23.61
N SER A 415 17.30 3.29 -22.46
CA SER A 415 16.17 4.13 -22.04
C SER A 415 15.81 5.19 -23.08
N SER A 416 14.55 5.19 -23.51
CA SER A 416 13.91 6.28 -24.25
C SER A 416 12.84 6.96 -23.39
N TRP A 417 13.01 8.26 -23.17
CA TRP A 417 12.03 9.03 -22.40
C TRP A 417 10.74 9.27 -23.20
N GLY A 418 9.59 8.94 -22.61
CA GLY A 418 8.27 9.35 -23.10
C GLY A 418 7.63 8.52 -24.22
N THR A 419 8.09 7.29 -24.45
CA THR A 419 7.43 6.29 -25.32
C THR A 419 6.49 5.41 -24.50
N GLU A 420 5.28 5.12 -24.99
CA GLU A 420 4.25 4.30 -24.30
C GLU A 420 4.79 2.91 -23.88
N ASP A 421 5.62 2.28 -24.71
CA ASP A 421 6.25 0.98 -24.40
C ASP A 421 7.29 1.05 -23.25
N GLY A 422 7.74 2.25 -22.86
CA GLY A 422 8.80 2.47 -21.85
C GLY A 422 8.30 2.93 -20.47
N GLU A 423 6.98 3.02 -20.25
CA GLU A 423 6.42 3.58 -19.02
C GLU A 423 6.45 2.61 -17.84
N SER A 424 6.27 1.31 -18.10
CA SER A 424 6.46 0.26 -17.10
C SER A 424 7.92 0.25 -16.63
N ASP A 425 8.85 0.26 -17.59
CA ASP A 425 10.28 0.27 -17.32
C ASP A 425 10.71 1.54 -16.55
N GLU A 426 10.15 2.70 -16.90
CA GLU A 426 10.38 3.95 -16.18
C GLU A 426 9.84 3.87 -14.73
N ALA A 427 8.65 3.31 -14.52
CA ALA A 427 8.07 3.16 -13.18
C ALA A 427 8.93 2.24 -12.29
N GLU A 428 9.39 1.11 -12.84
CA GLU A 428 10.29 0.19 -12.17
C GLU A 428 11.64 0.85 -11.84
N PHE A 429 12.20 1.61 -12.79
CA PHE A 429 13.43 2.37 -12.58
C PHE A 429 13.27 3.46 -11.50
N GLN A 430 12.14 4.16 -11.45
CA GLN A 430 11.86 5.13 -10.38
C GLN A 430 11.70 4.45 -9.01
N GLU A 431 11.15 3.23 -8.95
CA GLU A 431 11.13 2.43 -7.73
C GLU A 431 12.55 2.04 -7.31
N LEU A 432 13.39 1.61 -8.25
CA LEU A 432 14.80 1.34 -8.00
C LEU A 432 15.52 2.58 -7.46
N ARG A 433 15.37 3.75 -8.10
CA ARG A 433 15.95 5.03 -7.62
C ARG A 433 15.55 5.36 -6.19
N LYS A 434 14.29 5.10 -5.79
CA LYS A 434 13.85 5.27 -4.39
C LYS A 434 14.61 4.34 -3.43
N ARG A 435 14.82 3.07 -3.81
CA ARG A 435 15.61 2.12 -3.01
C ARG A 435 17.09 2.54 -2.93
N LEU A 436 17.67 2.98 -4.04
CA LEU A 436 19.05 3.50 -4.11
C LEU A 436 19.21 4.78 -3.26
N GLN A 437 18.22 5.67 -3.24
CA GLN A 437 18.22 6.88 -2.42
C GLN A 437 18.31 6.54 -0.92
N ILE A 438 17.63 5.46 -0.48
CA ILE A 438 17.71 4.99 0.92
C ILE A 438 19.14 4.50 1.24
N LEU A 439 19.81 3.83 0.31
CA LEU A 439 21.21 3.41 0.46
C LEU A 439 22.15 4.62 0.55
N GLN A 440 21.98 5.63 -0.33
CA GLN A 440 22.75 6.87 -0.25
C GLN A 440 22.58 7.58 1.09
N LYS A 441 21.35 7.69 1.59
CA LYS A 441 21.06 8.24 2.93
C LYS A 441 21.75 7.46 4.03
N SER A 442 21.82 6.15 3.89
CA SER A 442 22.50 5.29 4.85
C SER A 442 24.00 5.54 4.83
N VAL A 443 24.62 5.76 3.67
CA VAL A 443 26.02 6.21 3.55
C VAL A 443 26.21 7.59 4.19
N ALA A 444 25.34 8.57 3.90
CA ALA A 444 25.42 9.91 4.47
C ALA A 444 25.27 9.93 6.00
N ALA A 445 24.49 8.99 6.56
CA ALA A 445 24.34 8.81 8.00
C ALA A 445 25.58 8.17 8.67
N VAL A 446 26.46 7.54 7.87
CA VAL A 446 27.73 6.95 8.32
C VAL A 446 28.86 7.97 8.22
N ASP A 447 29.06 8.56 7.04
CA ASP A 447 30.05 9.60 6.78
C ASP A 447 29.45 10.72 5.92
N GLN A 448 29.04 11.79 6.60
CA GLN A 448 28.40 12.94 5.96
C GLN A 448 29.40 13.77 5.12
N THR A 449 30.66 13.86 5.54
CA THR A 449 31.67 14.67 4.84
C THR A 449 32.01 14.04 3.50
N LEU A 450 32.24 12.71 3.49
CA LEU A 450 32.48 11.95 2.27
C LEU A 450 31.33 12.13 1.26
N TYR A 451 30.08 12.04 1.73
CA TYR A 451 28.90 12.22 0.88
C TYR A 451 28.84 13.62 0.25
N ILE A 452 29.03 14.67 1.07
CA ILE A 452 28.99 16.06 0.61
C ILE A 452 30.09 16.33 -0.44
N GLU A 453 31.32 15.90 -0.17
CA GLU A 453 32.44 16.10 -1.08
C GLU A 453 32.26 15.31 -2.39
N PHE A 454 31.82 14.05 -2.30
CA PHE A 454 31.63 13.19 -3.46
C PHE A 454 30.60 13.78 -4.44
N LEU A 455 29.40 14.13 -3.94
CA LEU A 455 28.33 14.66 -4.78
C LEU A 455 28.63 16.07 -5.29
N SER A 456 29.23 16.94 -4.47
CA SER A 456 29.61 18.29 -4.91
C SER A 456 30.62 18.23 -6.06
N ASN A 457 31.58 17.30 -5.99
CA ASN A 457 32.57 17.10 -7.05
C ASN A 457 31.94 16.48 -8.31
N LEU A 458 31.04 15.51 -8.16
CA LEU A 458 30.31 14.91 -9.28
C LEU A 458 29.53 15.98 -10.06
N VAL A 459 28.65 16.72 -9.38
CA VAL A 459 27.83 17.78 -9.99
C VAL A 459 28.72 18.87 -10.60
N GLY A 460 29.77 19.28 -9.89
CA GLY A 460 30.73 20.26 -10.38
C GLY A 460 31.43 19.85 -11.67
N ASN A 461 31.82 18.57 -11.78
CA ASN A 461 32.43 18.03 -12.98
C ASN A 461 31.42 17.93 -14.14
N MET A 462 30.18 17.51 -13.87
CA MET A 462 29.13 17.42 -14.90
C MET A 462 28.77 18.78 -15.49
N PHE A 463 28.65 19.82 -14.65
CA PHE A 463 28.42 21.19 -15.16
C PHE A 463 29.62 21.75 -15.91
N ALA A 464 30.86 21.43 -15.51
CA ALA A 464 32.04 21.81 -16.29
C ALA A 464 32.05 21.12 -17.68
N THR A 465 31.57 19.88 -17.78
CA THR A 465 31.39 19.17 -19.05
C THR A 465 30.29 19.83 -19.89
N LEU A 466 29.17 20.24 -19.27
CA LEU A 466 28.09 20.96 -19.93
C LEU A 466 28.57 22.31 -20.53
N GLU A 467 29.41 23.05 -19.81
CA GLU A 467 30.00 24.29 -20.33
C GLU A 467 30.90 24.05 -21.55
N GLN A 468 31.58 22.90 -21.63
CA GLN A 468 32.49 22.55 -22.72
C GLN A 468 31.76 21.98 -23.94
N GLN A 469 30.77 21.11 -23.74
CA GLN A 469 30.08 20.36 -24.79
C GLN A 469 28.72 20.97 -25.19
N GLY A 470 28.13 21.80 -24.32
CA GLY A 470 26.82 22.40 -24.52
C GLY A 470 25.72 21.36 -24.76
N PRO A 471 24.84 21.55 -25.76
CA PRO A 471 23.71 20.66 -26.01
C PRO A 471 24.09 19.27 -26.55
N GLN A 472 25.38 19.00 -26.80
CA GLN A 472 25.88 17.69 -27.25
C GLN A 472 26.20 16.73 -26.09
N MET A 473 26.12 17.20 -24.84
CA MET A 473 26.28 16.36 -23.66
C MET A 473 25.16 15.30 -23.61
N ASP A 474 25.48 14.08 -23.15
CA ASP A 474 24.47 13.06 -22.93
C ASP A 474 23.48 13.54 -21.86
N TRP A 475 22.20 13.56 -22.22
CA TRP A 475 21.13 14.00 -21.33
C TRP A 475 21.07 13.13 -20.06
N ARG A 476 21.49 11.86 -20.13
CA ARG A 476 21.48 10.94 -18.99
C ARG A 476 22.47 11.33 -17.90
N ASP A 477 23.62 11.90 -18.29
CA ASP A 477 24.62 12.42 -17.35
C ASP A 477 24.13 13.70 -16.68
N LEU A 478 23.45 14.56 -17.46
CA LEU A 478 22.85 15.78 -16.93
C LEU A 478 21.67 15.48 -16.00
N ASP A 479 20.82 14.52 -16.36
CA ASP A 479 19.72 14.03 -15.52
C ASP A 479 20.25 13.49 -14.19
N LEU A 480 21.31 12.67 -14.21
CA LEU A 480 21.93 12.17 -12.98
C LEU A 480 22.39 13.33 -12.09
N ALA A 481 23.08 14.33 -12.65
CA ALA A 481 23.56 15.49 -11.90
C ALA A 481 22.40 16.28 -11.26
N LEU A 482 21.34 16.52 -12.02
CA LEU A 482 20.14 17.20 -11.54
C LEU A 482 19.38 16.36 -10.51
N HIS A 483 19.33 15.05 -10.67
CA HIS A 483 18.71 14.13 -9.72
C HIS A 483 19.45 14.18 -8.37
N GLU A 484 20.78 14.11 -8.41
CA GLU A 484 21.61 14.22 -7.21
C GLU A 484 21.44 15.59 -6.53
N ILE A 485 21.35 16.69 -7.29
CA ILE A 485 21.00 18.01 -6.73
C ILE A 485 19.63 17.99 -6.08
N TYR A 486 18.64 17.36 -6.70
CA TYR A 486 17.29 17.23 -6.15
C TYR A 486 17.28 16.43 -4.84
N LEU A 487 18.11 15.40 -4.71
CA LEU A 487 18.23 14.59 -3.48
C LEU A 487 19.03 15.29 -2.37
N PHE A 488 20.08 16.03 -2.74
CA PHE A 488 21.03 16.67 -1.82
C PHE A 488 20.37 17.61 -0.81
N GLY A 489 19.24 18.22 -1.19
CA GLY A 489 18.47 19.13 -0.37
C GLY A 489 17.95 18.56 0.94
N GLU A 490 17.84 17.25 1.08
CA GLU A 490 17.40 16.63 2.33
C GLU A 490 18.44 16.75 3.47
N LEU A 491 19.71 16.99 3.14
CA LEU A 491 20.76 17.31 4.13
C LEU A 491 20.88 18.81 4.41
N ALA A 492 20.51 19.65 3.43
CA ALA A 492 20.67 21.09 3.47
C ALA A 492 19.42 21.83 4.01
N LEU A 493 18.23 21.27 3.83
CA LEU A 493 16.98 21.86 4.29
C LEU A 493 16.54 21.27 5.64
N PRO A 494 15.80 22.03 6.47
CA PRO A 494 15.16 21.47 7.66
C PRO A 494 14.17 20.38 7.23
N ASN A 495 14.34 19.16 7.73
CA ASN A 495 13.38 18.08 7.45
C ASN A 495 11.97 18.48 7.91
N ALA A 496 11.02 18.55 6.97
CA ALA A 496 9.61 18.85 7.23
C ALA A 496 8.80 17.64 7.75
N GLY A 497 9.48 16.54 8.11
CA GLY A 497 8.88 15.30 8.61
C GLY A 497 8.61 15.29 10.12
N LEU A 498 7.80 14.34 10.57
CA LEU A 498 7.42 14.13 11.98
C LEU A 498 8.56 13.57 12.87
N ALA A 499 9.68 13.15 12.28
CA ALA A 499 10.86 12.68 13.01
C ALA A 499 11.80 13.85 13.34
N HIS A 500 12.36 13.84 14.57
CA HIS A 500 13.20 14.88 15.18
C HIS A 500 13.88 15.86 14.22
N LYS A 501 13.63 17.16 14.44
CA LYS A 501 14.31 18.32 13.85
C LYS A 501 15.84 18.11 13.84
N SER A 502 16.39 17.59 12.75
CA SER A 502 17.82 17.64 12.49
C SER A 502 18.16 19.06 12.09
N GLU A 503 19.12 19.69 12.76
CA GLU A 503 19.63 21.00 12.33
C GLU A 503 20.25 20.86 10.93
N PRO A 504 19.98 21.79 10.00
CA PRO A 504 20.53 21.75 8.66
C PRO A 504 22.06 21.88 8.71
N ASN A 505 22.77 21.06 7.94
CA ASN A 505 24.23 21.18 7.89
C ASN A 505 24.61 22.44 7.10
N VAL A 506 25.31 23.37 7.75
CA VAL A 506 25.74 24.65 7.17
C VAL A 506 26.59 24.43 5.91
N VAL A 507 27.52 23.48 5.94
CA VAL A 507 28.39 23.16 4.80
C VAL A 507 27.58 22.62 3.63
N ALA A 508 26.60 21.76 3.88
CA ALA A 508 25.71 21.27 2.83
C ALA A 508 24.87 22.41 2.23
N THR A 509 24.38 23.34 3.06
CA THR A 509 23.62 24.50 2.59
C THR A 509 24.44 25.41 1.67
N GLU A 510 25.69 25.69 2.05
CA GLU A 510 26.63 26.46 1.22
C GLU A 510 26.92 25.75 -0.11
N ARG A 511 27.19 24.44 -0.07
CA ARG A 511 27.43 23.65 -1.29
C ARG A 511 26.21 23.61 -2.20
N LEU A 512 25.01 23.47 -1.65
CA LEU A 512 23.77 23.52 -2.41
C LEU A 512 23.56 24.89 -3.06
N ALA A 513 23.81 25.99 -2.35
CA ALA A 513 23.70 27.34 -2.92
C ALA A 513 24.66 27.54 -4.11
N VAL A 514 25.87 26.99 -4.03
CA VAL A 514 26.84 26.99 -5.14
C VAL A 514 26.34 26.15 -6.33
N MET A 515 25.82 24.94 -6.07
CA MET A 515 25.26 24.08 -7.13
C MET A 515 24.05 24.73 -7.82
N MET A 516 23.15 25.33 -7.04
CA MET A 516 21.97 26.06 -7.55
C MET A 516 22.36 27.28 -8.38
N SER A 517 23.34 28.07 -7.94
CA SER A 517 23.83 29.22 -8.71
C SER A 517 24.36 28.77 -10.07
N LYS A 518 25.22 27.74 -10.09
CA LYS A 518 25.74 27.16 -11.34
C LYS A 518 24.65 26.58 -12.24
N MET A 519 23.64 25.94 -11.66
CA MET A 519 22.50 25.39 -12.42
C MET A 519 21.72 26.50 -13.15
N VAL A 520 21.50 27.64 -12.51
CA VAL A 520 20.81 28.79 -13.14
C VAL A 520 21.69 29.46 -14.20
N GLU A 521 22.99 29.58 -13.95
CA GLU A 521 23.95 30.23 -14.85
C GLU A 521 24.31 29.39 -16.10
N SER A 522 24.22 28.06 -16.01
CA SER A 522 24.61 27.13 -17.08
C SER A 522 23.60 27.01 -18.23
N GLY A 523 22.45 27.69 -18.16
CA GLY A 523 21.49 27.74 -19.26
C GLY A 523 20.73 26.42 -19.51
N ILE A 524 20.59 25.57 -18.50
CA ILE A 524 19.89 24.27 -18.57
C ILE A 524 18.44 24.39 -19.07
N ALA A 525 17.80 25.54 -18.84
CA ALA A 525 16.45 25.83 -19.34
C ALA A 525 16.32 25.82 -20.87
N ASN A 526 17.44 25.89 -21.61
CA ASN A 526 17.46 25.82 -23.08
C ASN A 526 17.90 24.43 -23.60
N PHE A 527 18.06 23.45 -22.72
CA PHE A 527 18.49 22.10 -23.12
C PHE A 527 17.36 21.38 -23.90
N PRO A 528 17.66 20.67 -25.00
CA PRO A 528 16.63 20.16 -25.90
C PRO A 528 15.78 19.02 -25.30
N HIS A 529 16.29 18.30 -24.30
CA HIS A 529 15.64 17.10 -23.78
C HIS A 529 14.53 17.43 -22.75
N PRO A 530 13.26 17.04 -22.98
CA PRO A 530 12.12 17.35 -22.11
C PRO A 530 12.30 16.99 -20.62
N ALA A 531 12.89 15.84 -20.31
CA ALA A 531 13.09 15.38 -18.92
C ALA A 531 13.94 16.36 -18.10
N ILE A 532 14.98 16.93 -18.73
CA ILE A 532 15.90 17.87 -18.10
C ILE A 532 15.20 19.18 -17.75
N LEU A 533 14.33 19.65 -18.64
CA LEU A 533 13.53 20.87 -18.43
C LEU A 533 12.58 20.71 -17.25
N LEU A 534 11.89 19.57 -17.16
CA LEU A 534 11.01 19.25 -16.04
C LEU A 534 11.78 19.17 -14.73
N GLN A 535 12.91 18.46 -14.72
CA GLN A 535 13.72 18.30 -13.52
C GLN A 535 14.32 19.63 -13.03
N TYR A 536 14.76 20.49 -13.95
CA TYR A 536 15.17 21.86 -13.64
C TYR A 536 14.05 22.65 -12.94
N MET A 537 12.82 22.59 -13.45
CA MET A 537 11.68 23.26 -12.83
C MET A 537 11.34 22.69 -11.45
N GLU A 538 11.38 21.36 -11.27
CA GLU A 538 11.16 20.69 -9.98
C GLU A 538 12.19 21.12 -8.93
N ILE A 539 13.46 21.23 -9.33
CA ILE A 539 14.55 21.68 -8.45
C ILE A 539 14.33 23.14 -8.03
N CYS A 540 13.97 24.02 -8.98
CA CYS A 540 13.66 25.42 -8.68
C CYS A 540 12.48 25.56 -7.70
N VAL A 541 11.43 24.74 -7.86
CA VAL A 541 10.27 24.72 -6.95
C VAL A 541 10.67 24.19 -5.56
N ARG A 542 11.39 23.06 -5.51
CA ARG A 542 11.81 22.42 -4.25
C ARG A 542 12.70 23.36 -3.43
N TYR A 543 13.60 24.09 -4.08
CA TYR A 543 14.54 25.00 -3.45
C TYR A 543 14.10 26.46 -3.48
N HIS A 544 12.80 26.74 -3.34
CA HIS A 544 12.27 28.12 -3.33
C HIS A 544 12.98 29.03 -2.29
N ALA A 545 13.37 28.49 -1.13
CA ALA A 545 14.07 29.24 -0.07
C ALA A 545 15.44 29.82 -0.52
N PHE A 546 16.11 29.19 -1.50
CA PHE A 546 17.34 29.73 -2.09
C PHE A 546 17.09 31.09 -2.76
N PHE A 547 15.96 31.21 -3.45
CA PHE A 547 15.57 32.43 -4.17
C PHE A 547 15.13 33.56 -3.23
N GLU A 548 14.65 33.24 -2.02
CA GLU A 548 14.36 34.24 -0.99
C GLU A 548 15.62 34.95 -0.48
N SER A 549 16.79 34.28 -0.56
CA SER A 549 18.09 34.86 -0.20
C SER A 549 18.84 35.45 -1.40
N HIS A 550 18.56 34.98 -2.63
CA HIS A 550 19.24 35.38 -3.86
C HIS A 550 18.25 35.94 -4.90
N HIS A 551 17.66 37.10 -4.63
CA HIS A 551 16.61 37.70 -5.48
C HIS A 551 17.01 37.92 -6.94
N GLN A 552 18.31 38.05 -7.23
CA GLN A 552 18.85 38.24 -8.58
C GLN A 552 18.49 37.11 -9.56
N TYR A 553 18.26 35.89 -9.07
CA TYR A 553 17.91 34.74 -9.91
C TYR A 553 16.40 34.59 -10.13
N ILE A 554 15.54 35.34 -9.43
CA ILE A 554 14.08 35.21 -9.55
C ILE A 554 13.61 35.57 -10.96
N ALA A 555 14.03 36.73 -11.50
CA ALA A 555 13.58 37.19 -12.80
C ALA A 555 14.01 36.25 -13.95
N PRO A 556 15.29 35.83 -14.08
CA PRO A 556 15.71 34.86 -15.09
C PRO A 556 14.95 33.54 -15.02
N VAL A 557 14.71 33.00 -13.82
CA VAL A 557 13.97 31.76 -13.66
C VAL A 557 12.50 31.94 -14.05
N LEU A 558 11.86 33.05 -13.69
CA LEU A 558 10.49 33.32 -14.13
C LEU A 558 10.38 33.43 -15.65
N GLU A 559 11.35 34.05 -16.32
CA GLU A 559 11.40 34.10 -17.80
C GLU A 559 11.51 32.69 -18.39
N ASN A 560 12.36 31.84 -17.82
CA ASN A 560 12.47 30.43 -18.24
C ASN A 560 11.14 29.68 -18.04
N PHE A 561 10.46 29.85 -16.89
CA PHE A 561 9.16 29.23 -16.65
C PHE A 561 8.11 29.70 -17.66
N VAL A 562 8.07 31.00 -17.99
CA VAL A 562 7.15 31.54 -19.01
C VAL A 562 7.45 30.96 -20.40
N HIS A 563 8.70 30.65 -20.72
CA HIS A 563 9.03 29.93 -21.95
C HIS A 563 8.52 28.48 -21.93
N LEU A 564 8.75 27.76 -20.83
CA LEU A 564 8.43 26.33 -20.70
C LEU A 564 6.93 26.02 -20.62
N ILE A 565 6.10 26.93 -20.10
CA ILE A 565 4.64 26.76 -20.15
C ILE A 565 4.05 26.83 -21.57
N HIS A 566 4.82 27.30 -22.56
CA HIS A 566 4.46 27.30 -23.98
C HIS A 566 5.15 26.18 -24.77
N HIS A 567 5.80 25.24 -24.08
CA HIS A 567 6.56 24.17 -24.73
C HIS A 567 5.66 23.30 -25.64
N GLU A 568 6.21 22.84 -26.76
CA GLU A 568 5.46 22.07 -27.76
C GLU A 568 5.05 20.68 -27.24
N HIS A 569 5.91 20.06 -26.44
CA HIS A 569 5.65 18.74 -25.84
C HIS A 569 4.51 18.79 -24.79
N PRO A 570 3.39 18.05 -24.97
CA PRO A 570 2.23 18.11 -24.09
C PRO A 570 2.54 17.82 -22.61
N ARG A 571 3.33 16.77 -22.31
CA ARG A 571 3.73 16.43 -20.93
C ARG A 571 4.48 17.57 -20.23
N VAL A 572 5.44 18.20 -20.93
CA VAL A 572 6.19 19.35 -20.40
C VAL A 572 5.25 20.50 -20.15
N ARG A 573 4.41 20.84 -21.12
CA ARG A 573 3.45 21.93 -21.03
C ARG A 573 2.52 21.81 -19.83
N THR A 574 1.81 20.69 -19.69
CA THR A 574 0.83 20.48 -18.61
C THR A 574 1.50 20.46 -17.23
N ARG A 575 2.63 19.77 -17.09
CA ARG A 575 3.38 19.73 -15.82
C ARG A 575 3.98 21.09 -15.46
N SER A 576 4.42 21.85 -16.46
CA SER A 576 4.98 23.19 -16.28
C SER A 576 3.97 24.16 -15.66
N TRP A 577 2.68 24.05 -15.99
CA TRP A 577 1.62 24.87 -15.39
C TRP A 577 1.50 24.67 -13.87
N TYR A 578 1.56 23.41 -13.42
CA TYR A 578 1.58 23.08 -11.99
C TYR A 578 2.84 23.60 -11.28
N LEU A 579 4.02 23.38 -11.87
CA LEU A 579 5.28 23.82 -11.29
C LEU A 579 5.39 25.34 -11.23
N PHE A 580 4.87 26.03 -12.25
CA PHE A 580 4.77 27.48 -12.26
C PHE A 580 3.92 28.01 -11.11
N LEU A 581 2.72 27.45 -10.88
CA LEU A 581 1.90 27.78 -9.73
C LEU A 581 2.67 27.59 -8.42
N ARG A 582 3.30 26.43 -8.24
CA ARG A 582 4.05 26.12 -7.00
C ARG A 582 5.17 27.12 -6.73
N PHE A 583 5.94 27.47 -7.76
CA PHE A 583 7.04 28.43 -7.66
C PHE A 583 6.54 29.83 -7.26
N VAL A 584 5.55 30.33 -8.00
CA VAL A 584 4.94 31.64 -7.80
C VAL A 584 4.26 31.78 -6.45
N LYS A 585 3.55 30.74 -6.01
CA LYS A 585 2.82 30.73 -4.74
C LYS A 585 3.76 30.91 -3.54
N GLN A 586 4.94 30.29 -3.57
CA GLN A 586 5.96 30.44 -2.53
C GLN A 586 6.64 31.82 -2.57
N LEU A 587 6.88 32.36 -3.76
CA LEU A 587 7.57 33.64 -3.95
C LEU A 587 6.63 34.85 -4.07
N ARG A 588 5.35 34.71 -3.68
CA ARG A 588 4.28 35.71 -3.86
C ARG A 588 4.70 37.14 -3.47
N ALA A 589 5.44 37.32 -2.38
CA ALA A 589 5.89 38.64 -1.93
C ALA A 589 6.82 39.38 -2.92
N GLN A 590 7.57 38.65 -3.75
CA GLN A 590 8.62 39.19 -4.61
C GLN A 590 8.19 39.34 -6.09
N VAL A 591 7.04 38.77 -6.48
CA VAL A 591 6.60 38.66 -7.89
C VAL A 591 5.66 39.81 -8.32
N GLY A 592 5.17 40.66 -7.41
CA GLY A 592 4.15 41.66 -7.74
C GLY A 592 4.55 42.71 -8.79
N ASN A 593 5.84 43.04 -8.92
CA ASN A 593 6.33 44.02 -9.90
C ASN A 593 6.31 43.51 -11.36
N VAL A 594 6.26 42.19 -11.55
CA VAL A 594 6.23 41.55 -12.89
C VAL A 594 4.84 41.01 -13.24
N ALA A 595 3.84 41.23 -12.38
CA ALA A 595 2.49 40.70 -12.52
C ALA A 595 1.85 40.99 -13.90
N LYS A 596 1.90 42.26 -14.33
CA LYS A 596 1.33 42.68 -15.62
C LYS A 596 1.96 41.93 -16.80
N THR A 597 3.29 41.83 -16.83
CA THR A 597 4.02 41.18 -17.91
C THR A 597 3.69 39.70 -17.98
N VAL A 598 3.68 39.03 -16.82
CA VAL A 598 3.38 37.59 -16.74
C VAL A 598 1.94 37.30 -17.18
N ILE A 599 0.96 38.10 -16.74
CA ILE A 599 -0.45 37.92 -17.17
C ILE A 599 -0.59 38.10 -18.68
N GLN A 600 0.10 39.08 -19.28
CA GLN A 600 0.11 39.28 -20.73
C GLN A 600 0.74 38.11 -21.48
N SER A 601 1.82 37.53 -20.94
CA SER A 601 2.52 36.39 -21.53
C SER A 601 1.77 35.07 -21.43
N ILE A 602 0.78 34.92 -20.55
CA ILE A 602 0.00 33.69 -20.35
C ILE A 602 -1.40 33.80 -20.99
N SER A 603 -1.80 35.00 -21.42
CA SER A 603 -3.19 35.29 -21.85
C SER A 603 -3.68 34.42 -23.01
N ASP A 604 -2.80 33.94 -23.88
CA ASP A 604 -3.09 33.05 -24.99
C ASP A 604 -3.40 31.61 -24.56
N LEU A 605 -2.95 31.20 -23.37
CA LEU A 605 -3.20 29.88 -22.76
C LEU A 605 -4.49 29.84 -21.93
N LEU A 606 -5.17 30.96 -21.69
CA LEU A 606 -6.39 31.06 -20.88
C LEU A 606 -7.72 30.71 -21.56
N PRO A 607 -7.89 30.79 -22.90
CA PRO A 607 -9.13 30.37 -23.54
C PRO A 607 -9.44 28.90 -23.26
N ILE A 608 -10.62 28.64 -22.71
CA ILE A 608 -11.10 27.28 -22.39
C ILE A 608 -11.77 26.70 -23.63
N LYS A 609 -11.42 25.46 -23.99
CA LYS A 609 -12.07 24.70 -25.06
C LYS A 609 -12.48 23.34 -24.53
N ALA A 610 -13.75 23.19 -24.20
CA ALA A 610 -14.32 21.90 -23.79
C ALA A 610 -14.54 21.01 -25.01
N GLU A 611 -14.01 19.79 -24.92
CA GLU A 611 -14.20 18.70 -25.88
C GLU A 611 -14.87 17.54 -25.15
N VAL A 612 -15.92 16.96 -25.73
CA VAL A 612 -16.62 15.83 -25.11
C VAL A 612 -15.79 14.56 -25.34
N PRO A 613 -15.45 13.77 -24.30
CA PRO A 613 -14.70 12.54 -24.46
C PRO A 613 -15.39 11.58 -25.44
N SER A 614 -14.62 10.91 -26.31
CA SER A 614 -15.13 9.85 -27.18
C SER A 614 -15.40 8.58 -26.38
N THR A 615 -16.56 7.95 -26.59
CA THR A 615 -16.98 6.70 -25.91
C THR A 615 -16.06 5.49 -26.12
N GLU A 616 -15.09 5.56 -27.05
CA GLU A 616 -14.09 4.51 -27.24
C GLU A 616 -12.98 4.53 -26.16
N ALA A 617 -12.85 5.62 -25.39
CA ALA A 617 -11.83 5.79 -24.35
C ALA A 617 -12.22 5.23 -22.97
N GLU A 618 -13.45 4.71 -22.80
CA GLU A 618 -13.88 4.08 -21.54
C GLU A 618 -13.54 2.58 -21.45
N ASP A 619 -13.27 1.92 -22.59
CA ASP A 619 -12.98 0.47 -22.65
C ASP A 619 -11.48 0.13 -22.47
N ASP A 620 -10.58 1.10 -22.60
CA ASP A 620 -9.15 0.93 -22.30
C ASP A 620 -8.82 1.53 -20.92
N MET A 621 -8.90 0.69 -19.89
CA MET A 621 -8.49 0.98 -18.50
C MET A 621 -6.96 1.11 -18.36
N SER A 622 -6.28 1.71 -19.35
CA SER A 622 -4.90 2.17 -19.21
C SER A 622 -4.91 3.53 -18.50
N SER A 623 -4.14 3.67 -17.43
CA SER A 623 -4.17 4.87 -16.58
C SER A 623 -3.74 6.15 -17.30
N ASP A 624 -3.11 6.08 -18.47
CA ASP A 624 -2.33 7.20 -19.01
C ASP A 624 -2.91 7.84 -20.29
N GLU A 625 -3.94 7.27 -20.95
CA GLU A 625 -4.82 8.07 -21.82
C GLU A 625 -5.53 9.19 -21.01
N SER A 626 -5.64 8.99 -19.70
CA SER A 626 -6.22 9.97 -18.79
C SER A 626 -5.38 11.24 -18.67
N ASP A 627 -4.05 11.19 -18.76
CA ASP A 627 -3.14 12.35 -18.62
C ASP A 627 -3.10 13.25 -19.88
N HIS A 628 -3.49 12.70 -21.03
CA HIS A 628 -3.64 13.42 -22.30
C HIS A 628 -5.09 13.72 -22.68
N SER A 629 -6.04 13.25 -21.88
CA SER A 629 -7.46 13.58 -22.05
C SER A 629 -7.69 15.09 -22.04
N ALA A 630 -8.73 15.54 -22.75
CA ALA A 630 -9.15 16.94 -22.72
C ALA A 630 -9.41 17.44 -21.29
N ASP A 631 -9.88 16.55 -20.41
CA ASP A 631 -10.13 16.83 -19.00
C ASP A 631 -8.84 17.00 -18.20
N ALA A 632 -7.80 16.19 -18.43
CA ALA A 632 -6.50 16.38 -17.77
C ALA A 632 -5.80 17.66 -18.21
N ILE A 633 -5.88 18.01 -19.49
CA ILE A 633 -5.37 19.29 -19.99
C ILE A 633 -6.11 20.44 -19.31
N PHE A 634 -7.44 20.39 -19.22
CA PHE A 634 -8.22 21.41 -18.52
C PHE A 634 -7.87 21.49 -17.03
N ASN A 635 -7.77 20.35 -16.34
CA ASN A 635 -7.35 20.30 -14.93
C ASN A 635 -5.96 20.91 -14.73
N GLY A 636 -5.03 20.71 -15.68
CA GLY A 636 -3.75 21.40 -15.70
C GLY A 636 -3.89 22.92 -15.91
N GLN A 637 -4.76 23.34 -16.83
CA GLN A 637 -5.02 24.75 -17.13
C GLN A 637 -5.54 25.52 -15.90
N LEU A 638 -6.29 24.86 -15.01
CA LEU A 638 -6.73 25.45 -13.74
C LEU A 638 -5.57 25.99 -12.88
N TYR A 639 -4.38 25.38 -12.94
CA TYR A 639 -3.20 25.88 -12.24
C TYR A 639 -2.75 27.26 -12.73
N LEU A 640 -2.96 27.58 -14.02
CA LEU A 640 -2.67 28.92 -14.55
C LEU A 640 -3.62 29.97 -13.97
N PHE A 641 -4.91 29.65 -13.84
CA PHE A 641 -5.88 30.54 -13.21
C PHE A 641 -5.54 30.81 -11.73
N GLU A 642 -5.16 29.77 -10.97
CA GLU A 642 -4.69 29.96 -9.59
C GLU A 642 -3.40 30.78 -9.52
N ALA A 643 -2.45 30.55 -10.45
CA ALA A 643 -1.18 31.27 -10.49
C ALA A 643 -1.40 32.76 -10.76
N ILE A 644 -2.27 33.12 -11.71
CA ILE A 644 -2.66 34.51 -11.95
C ILE A 644 -3.31 35.11 -10.70
N GLY A 645 -4.17 34.36 -10.02
CA GLY A 645 -4.74 34.78 -8.75
C GLY A 645 -3.68 35.10 -7.70
N CYS A 646 -2.67 34.25 -7.55
CA CYS A 646 -1.56 34.44 -6.60
C CYS A 646 -0.69 35.66 -6.95
N ILE A 647 -0.37 35.85 -8.23
CA ILE A 647 0.46 36.97 -8.73
C ILE A 647 -0.27 38.31 -8.59
N SER A 648 -1.58 38.30 -8.84
CA SER A 648 -2.40 39.51 -8.81
C SER A 648 -2.70 39.98 -7.40
N SER A 649 -2.68 39.09 -6.41
CA SER A 649 -3.09 39.35 -5.03
C SER A 649 -1.91 39.65 -4.09
N THR A 650 -0.82 40.19 -4.62
CA THR A 650 0.38 40.54 -3.85
C THR A 650 0.21 41.89 -3.15
N SER A 651 0.82 42.05 -1.97
CA SER A 651 0.75 43.31 -1.21
C SER A 651 1.46 44.48 -1.90
N THR A 652 2.31 44.21 -2.88
CA THR A 652 3.03 45.21 -3.67
C THR A 652 2.21 45.78 -4.82
N THR A 653 1.15 45.08 -5.26
CA THR A 653 0.22 45.56 -6.29
C THR A 653 -0.90 46.42 -5.66
N PRO A 654 -1.18 47.64 -6.17
CA PRO A 654 -2.29 48.48 -5.70
C PRO A 654 -3.65 47.81 -5.86
N GLU A 655 -4.57 48.00 -4.89
CA GLU A 655 -5.90 47.35 -4.88
C GLU A 655 -6.72 47.59 -6.17
N ALA A 656 -6.58 48.77 -6.78
CA ALA A 656 -7.24 49.09 -8.05
C ALA A 656 -6.71 48.24 -9.22
N ASP A 657 -5.39 47.97 -9.24
CA ASP A 657 -4.76 47.12 -10.25
C ASP A 657 -5.09 45.64 -10.00
N GLN A 658 -5.20 45.21 -8.75
CA GLN A 658 -5.66 43.85 -8.40
C GLN A 658 -7.07 43.58 -8.96
N ALA A 659 -7.99 44.52 -8.77
CA ALA A 659 -9.34 44.43 -9.32
C ALA A 659 -9.34 44.48 -10.86
N LEU A 660 -8.48 45.30 -11.47
CA LEU A 660 -8.32 45.34 -12.93
C LEU A 660 -7.83 44.01 -13.50
N TYR A 661 -6.83 43.39 -12.89
CA TYR A 661 -6.31 42.09 -13.32
C TYR A 661 -7.37 40.99 -13.19
N ALA A 662 -8.08 40.94 -12.05
CA ALA A 662 -9.19 40.02 -11.84
C ALA A 662 -10.27 40.20 -12.94
N ARG A 663 -10.68 41.45 -13.19
CA ARG A 663 -11.67 41.77 -14.24
C ARG A 663 -11.20 41.35 -15.62
N SER A 664 -9.92 41.56 -15.95
CA SER A 664 -9.37 41.24 -17.28
C SER A 664 -9.45 39.75 -17.62
N VAL A 665 -9.38 38.88 -16.60
CA VAL A 665 -9.50 37.42 -16.76
C VAL A 665 -10.96 36.96 -16.69
N MET A 666 -11.79 37.59 -15.85
CA MET A 666 -13.19 37.19 -15.67
C MET A 666 -14.13 37.63 -16.81
N GLU A 667 -13.90 38.78 -17.43
CA GLU A 667 -14.81 39.31 -18.46
C GLU A 667 -14.92 38.40 -19.71
N PRO A 668 -13.82 37.83 -20.26
CA PRO A 668 -13.90 36.82 -21.32
C PRO A 668 -14.72 35.58 -20.90
N LEU A 669 -14.53 35.10 -19.66
CA LEU A 669 -15.24 33.94 -19.12
C LEU A 669 -16.74 34.21 -18.96
N PHE A 670 -17.15 35.41 -18.53
CA PHE A 670 -18.56 35.80 -18.46
C PHE A 670 -19.20 35.88 -19.84
N SER A 671 -18.50 36.46 -20.80
CA SER A 671 -18.97 36.49 -22.20
C SER A 671 -19.18 35.07 -22.73
N ASP A 672 -18.23 34.18 -22.50
CA ASP A 672 -18.28 32.80 -22.96
C ASP A 672 -19.44 32.02 -22.30
N MET A 673 -19.60 32.15 -20.98
CA MET A 673 -20.71 31.52 -20.25
C MET A 673 -22.08 32.00 -20.76
N SER A 674 -22.22 33.30 -21.06
CA SER A 674 -23.48 33.86 -21.57
C SER A 674 -23.87 33.31 -22.95
N VAL A 675 -22.88 32.97 -23.79
CA VAL A 675 -23.07 32.39 -25.12
C VAL A 675 -23.47 30.92 -25.04
N HIS A 676 -22.86 30.17 -24.11
CA HIS A 676 -23.10 28.73 -23.98
C HIS A 676 -24.32 28.36 -23.11
N LEU A 677 -24.76 29.25 -22.20
CA LEU A 677 -25.89 28.98 -21.30
C LEU A 677 -27.20 28.59 -22.02
N PRO A 678 -27.65 29.27 -23.10
CA PRO A 678 -28.85 28.86 -23.83
C PRO A 678 -28.73 27.48 -24.49
N ARG A 679 -27.53 27.13 -25.00
CA ARG A 679 -27.27 25.83 -25.63
C ARG A 679 -27.25 24.71 -24.59
N ALA A 680 -26.64 24.94 -23.43
CA ALA A 680 -26.64 23.99 -22.32
C ALA A 680 -28.07 23.66 -21.85
N LYS A 681 -28.97 24.67 -21.78
CA LYS A 681 -30.40 24.43 -21.46
C LYS A 681 -31.09 23.53 -22.47
N SER A 682 -30.65 23.54 -23.73
CA SER A 682 -31.18 22.65 -24.77
C SER A 682 -30.62 21.22 -24.73
N GLY A 683 -29.75 20.91 -23.76
CA GLY A 683 -29.15 19.59 -23.57
C GLY A 683 -27.87 19.34 -24.37
N ASP A 684 -27.21 20.40 -24.85
CA ASP A 684 -25.93 20.28 -25.57
C ASP A 684 -24.79 19.94 -24.58
N ALA A 685 -24.28 18.70 -24.66
CA ALA A 685 -23.24 18.18 -23.76
C ALA A 685 -21.96 19.03 -23.79
N GLN A 686 -21.54 19.51 -24.96
CA GLN A 686 -20.33 20.35 -25.07
C GLN A 686 -20.54 21.70 -24.39
N ALA A 687 -21.73 22.30 -24.54
CA ALA A 687 -22.05 23.56 -23.88
C ALA A 687 -22.16 23.42 -22.35
N ILE A 688 -22.65 22.28 -21.87
CA ILE A 688 -22.66 21.95 -20.43
C ILE A 688 -21.23 21.84 -19.90
N LEU A 689 -20.36 21.10 -20.60
CA LEU A 689 -18.96 20.93 -20.21
C LEU A 689 -18.17 22.25 -20.25
N GLN A 690 -18.44 23.12 -21.24
CA GLN A 690 -17.85 24.47 -21.28
C GLN A 690 -18.24 25.30 -20.06
N ILE A 691 -19.52 25.28 -19.66
CA ILE A 691 -19.98 25.99 -18.45
C ILE A 691 -19.35 25.38 -17.19
N HIS A 692 -19.26 24.06 -17.11
CA HIS A 692 -18.55 23.36 -16.03
C HIS A 692 -17.11 23.88 -15.89
N HIS A 693 -16.35 23.94 -16.99
CA HIS A 693 -14.99 24.44 -17.01
C HIS A 693 -14.87 25.91 -16.60
N ILE A 694 -15.79 26.77 -17.08
CA ILE A 694 -15.81 28.18 -16.69
C ILE A 694 -16.04 28.35 -15.19
N ILE A 695 -17.00 27.61 -14.60
CA ILE A 695 -17.30 27.65 -13.16
C ILE A 695 -16.05 27.24 -12.36
N MET A 696 -15.37 26.18 -12.79
CA MET A 696 -14.14 25.68 -12.16
C MET A 696 -12.99 26.70 -12.25
N ALA A 697 -12.83 27.38 -13.38
CA ALA A 697 -11.82 28.42 -13.58
C ALA A 697 -12.09 29.66 -12.70
N LEU A 698 -13.33 30.14 -12.63
CA LEU A 698 -13.73 31.26 -11.77
C LEU A 698 -13.48 30.95 -10.28
N GLY A 699 -13.85 29.74 -9.84
CA GLY A 699 -13.60 29.28 -8.47
C GLY A 699 -12.10 29.16 -8.16
N THR A 700 -11.31 28.64 -9.09
CA THR A 700 -9.86 28.46 -8.93
C THR A 700 -9.10 29.78 -8.93
N LEU A 701 -9.51 30.74 -9.77
CA LEU A 701 -9.00 32.11 -9.74
C LEU A 701 -9.24 32.75 -8.37
N ALA A 702 -10.45 32.61 -7.81
CA ALA A 702 -10.77 33.11 -6.47
C ALA A 702 -9.86 32.50 -5.40
N ASN A 703 -9.58 31.20 -5.47
CA ASN A 703 -8.67 30.53 -4.55
C ASN A 703 -7.26 31.14 -4.56
N GLY A 704 -6.76 31.58 -5.72
CA GLY A 704 -5.46 32.26 -5.82
C GLY A 704 -5.45 33.66 -5.17
N PHE A 705 -6.58 34.35 -5.15
CA PHE A 705 -6.73 35.65 -4.47
C PHE A 705 -6.90 35.53 -2.95
N ALA A 706 -7.44 34.40 -2.47
CA ALA A 706 -7.56 34.14 -1.04
C ALA A 706 -6.17 34.17 -0.37
N ASP A 707 -6.05 34.83 0.78
CA ASP A 707 -4.81 34.85 1.54
C ASP A 707 -4.72 33.55 2.38
N PRO A 708 -3.71 32.69 2.15
CA PRO A 708 -3.57 31.44 2.88
C PRO A 708 -3.43 31.62 4.40
N ASN A 709 -2.99 32.79 4.88
CA ASN A 709 -2.85 33.09 6.31
C ASN A 709 -4.17 33.47 7.00
N GLN A 710 -5.26 33.72 6.25
CA GLN A 710 -6.57 34.03 6.83
C GLN A 710 -7.23 32.83 7.51
N SER A 711 -6.90 31.61 7.09
CA SER A 711 -7.45 30.36 7.68
C SER A 711 -6.85 30.01 9.04
N GLN A 712 -5.64 30.50 9.35
CA GLN A 712 -4.90 30.14 10.57
C GLN A 712 -5.09 31.11 11.74
N ASN A 713 -5.52 32.35 11.47
CA ASN A 713 -5.73 33.37 12.52
C ASN A 713 -7.06 34.13 12.32
N PRO A 714 -8.16 33.66 12.94
CA PRO A 714 -9.46 34.33 12.82
C PRO A 714 -9.49 35.75 13.40
N ASN A 715 -8.53 36.12 14.26
CA ASN A 715 -8.41 37.47 14.82
C ASN A 715 -7.72 38.49 13.89
N ASN A 716 -7.20 38.04 12.73
CA ASN A 716 -6.48 38.89 11.77
C ASN A 716 -7.15 38.82 10.38
N GLN A 717 -8.48 38.70 10.36
CA GLN A 717 -9.30 38.79 9.14
C GLN A 717 -9.08 40.18 8.50
N ARG A 718 -8.10 40.29 7.60
CA ARG A 718 -8.09 41.38 6.64
C ARG A 718 -9.28 41.17 5.75
N THR A 719 -10.34 41.95 5.94
CA THR A 719 -11.42 42.07 4.98
C THR A 719 -10.79 42.31 3.59
N PRO A 720 -11.08 41.47 2.60
CA PRO A 720 -10.52 41.63 1.27
C PRO A 720 -10.91 43.02 0.73
N PRO A 721 -10.02 43.70 -0.03
CA PRO A 721 -10.30 45.01 -0.58
C PRO A 721 -11.66 45.06 -1.28
N GLN A 722 -12.47 46.08 -0.98
CA GLN A 722 -13.85 46.19 -1.46
C GLN A 722 -13.94 46.11 -2.99
N ALA A 723 -12.94 46.64 -3.70
CA ALA A 723 -12.86 46.59 -5.15
C ALA A 723 -12.71 45.15 -5.71
N VAL A 724 -11.93 44.30 -5.03
CA VAL A 724 -11.72 42.89 -5.43
C VAL A 724 -12.95 42.05 -5.04
N SER A 725 -13.49 42.27 -3.84
CA SER A 725 -14.72 41.60 -3.38
C SER A 725 -15.92 41.87 -4.30
N ALA A 726 -16.04 43.10 -4.84
CA ALA A 726 -17.09 43.44 -5.80
C ALA A 726 -17.01 42.63 -7.10
N GLU A 727 -15.81 42.39 -7.63
CA GLU A 727 -15.64 41.59 -8.86
C GLU A 727 -15.96 40.11 -8.63
N PHE A 728 -15.53 39.53 -7.50
CA PHE A 728 -15.89 38.15 -7.16
C PHE A 728 -17.36 37.98 -6.76
N SER A 729 -18.03 39.05 -6.32
CA SER A 729 -19.49 39.04 -6.12
C SER A 729 -20.22 38.88 -7.46
N ARG A 730 -19.76 39.55 -8.52
CA ARG A 730 -20.26 39.34 -9.89
C ARG A 730 -20.05 37.89 -10.34
N ALA A 731 -18.89 37.32 -10.04
CA ALA A 731 -18.61 35.91 -10.35
C ALA A 731 -19.56 34.95 -9.61
N SER A 732 -19.79 35.20 -8.31
CA SER A 732 -20.75 34.44 -7.49
C SER A 732 -22.16 34.47 -8.09
N GLU A 733 -22.65 35.67 -8.45
CA GLU A 733 -23.96 35.84 -9.08
C GLU A 733 -24.07 35.08 -10.41
N ALA A 734 -23.03 35.16 -11.24
CA ALA A 734 -23.01 34.51 -12.54
C ALA A 734 -23.03 32.96 -12.42
N ILE A 735 -22.30 32.41 -11.44
CA ILE A 735 -22.35 30.96 -11.13
C ILE A 735 -23.70 30.56 -10.56
N LEU A 736 -24.33 31.40 -9.72
CA LEU A 736 -25.66 31.15 -9.16
C LEU A 736 -26.74 31.09 -10.26
N VAL A 737 -26.64 31.97 -11.26
CA VAL A 737 -27.51 31.92 -12.45
C VAL A 737 -27.31 30.61 -13.21
N ALA A 738 -26.06 30.17 -13.43
CA ALA A 738 -25.80 28.88 -14.08
C ALA A 738 -26.34 27.69 -13.27
N LEU A 739 -26.17 27.71 -11.93
CA LEU A 739 -26.69 26.67 -11.03
C LEU A 739 -28.21 26.57 -11.08
N ASN A 740 -28.92 27.69 -11.01
CA ASN A 740 -30.39 27.70 -11.02
C ASN A 740 -30.96 27.16 -12.33
N GLU A 741 -30.26 27.36 -13.44
CA GLU A 741 -30.70 26.97 -14.78
C GLU A 741 -30.31 25.54 -15.16
N LEU A 742 -29.26 24.98 -14.55
CA LEU A 742 -28.68 23.67 -14.87
C LEU A 742 -28.62 22.72 -13.65
N ASN A 743 -29.44 22.95 -12.63
CA ASN A 743 -29.44 22.19 -11.37
C ASN A 743 -29.76 20.69 -11.53
N ALA A 744 -30.22 20.24 -12.69
CA ALA A 744 -30.46 18.83 -12.99
C ALA A 744 -29.16 18.03 -13.21
N ASN A 745 -28.11 18.66 -13.73
CA ASN A 745 -26.84 17.98 -14.02
C ASN A 745 -25.95 17.90 -12.76
N GLY A 746 -25.48 16.69 -12.42
CA GLY A 746 -24.63 16.45 -11.23
C GLY A 746 -23.24 17.08 -11.31
N GLU A 747 -22.62 17.13 -12.49
CA GLU A 747 -21.28 17.70 -12.71
C GLU A 747 -21.28 19.22 -12.49
N ILE A 748 -22.30 19.91 -12.98
CA ILE A 748 -22.48 21.35 -12.74
C ILE A 748 -22.68 21.61 -11.25
N ARG A 749 -23.50 20.82 -10.56
CA ARG A 749 -23.64 20.94 -9.11
C ARG A 749 -22.30 20.74 -8.40
N ALA A 750 -21.49 19.75 -8.81
CA ALA A 750 -20.17 19.51 -8.24
C ALA A 750 -19.20 20.70 -8.46
N ALA A 751 -19.13 21.25 -9.67
CA ALA A 751 -18.34 22.44 -9.97
C ALA A 751 -18.81 23.67 -9.17
N CYS A 752 -20.11 23.90 -9.07
CA CYS A 752 -20.69 24.99 -8.28
C CYS A 752 -20.33 24.85 -6.79
N ARG A 753 -20.38 23.64 -6.20
CA ARG A 753 -19.95 23.40 -4.80
C ARG A 753 -18.47 23.74 -4.61
N SER A 754 -17.64 23.28 -5.54
CA SER A 754 -16.19 23.50 -5.54
C SER A 754 -15.83 24.99 -5.69
N ALA A 755 -16.54 25.71 -6.57
CA ALA A 755 -16.36 27.15 -6.73
C ALA A 755 -16.86 27.93 -5.51
N PHE A 756 -18.00 27.55 -4.93
CA PHE A 756 -18.56 28.19 -3.75
C PHE A 756 -17.62 28.11 -2.53
N SER A 757 -17.02 26.95 -2.26
CA SER A 757 -16.06 26.79 -1.14
C SER A 757 -14.82 27.68 -1.30
N ARG A 758 -14.35 27.89 -2.53
CA ARG A 758 -13.19 28.74 -2.84
C ARG A 758 -13.54 30.23 -2.80
N LEU A 759 -14.72 30.62 -3.31
CA LEU A 759 -15.23 32.00 -3.24
C LEU A 759 -15.41 32.47 -1.80
N LEU A 760 -15.70 31.55 -0.87
CA LEU A 760 -15.81 31.85 0.55
C LEU A 760 -14.55 32.53 1.10
N GLY A 761 -13.37 32.12 0.64
CA GLY A 761 -12.09 32.68 1.06
C GLY A 761 -11.86 34.13 0.61
N VAL A 762 -12.56 34.60 -0.44
CA VAL A 762 -12.41 35.96 -0.97
C VAL A 762 -13.60 36.86 -0.63
N LEU A 763 -14.79 36.28 -0.42
CA LEU A 763 -16.01 37.05 -0.12
C LEU A 763 -16.29 37.14 1.38
N GLY A 764 -15.88 36.15 2.17
CA GLY A 764 -16.18 36.12 3.61
C GLY A 764 -17.66 36.32 3.89
N ALA A 765 -18.02 37.23 4.80
CA ALA A 765 -19.40 37.47 5.21
C ALA A 765 -20.30 38.08 4.11
N THR A 766 -19.72 38.62 3.02
CA THR A 766 -20.52 39.21 1.93
C THR A 766 -21.35 38.18 1.16
N ILE A 767 -21.01 36.88 1.27
CA ILE A 767 -21.75 35.79 0.62
C ILE A 767 -22.98 35.30 1.42
N LEU A 768 -23.07 35.63 2.72
CA LEU A 768 -24.14 35.14 3.61
C LEU A 768 -25.56 35.43 3.10
N PRO A 769 -25.88 36.59 2.49
CA PRO A 769 -27.20 36.85 1.93
C PRO A 769 -27.56 35.93 0.76
N GLN A 770 -26.58 35.44 0.00
CA GLN A 770 -26.77 34.55 -1.14
C GLN A 770 -26.86 33.07 -0.70
N LEU A 771 -26.44 32.74 0.52
CA LEU A 771 -26.30 31.37 1.01
C LEU A 771 -27.59 30.52 0.89
N PRO A 772 -28.80 31.03 1.19
CA PRO A 772 -30.03 30.24 1.00
C PRO A 772 -30.24 29.78 -0.44
N GLN A 773 -29.93 30.63 -1.43
CA GLN A 773 -30.09 30.30 -2.86
C GLN A 773 -29.07 29.24 -3.31
N TRP A 774 -27.83 29.34 -2.82
CA TRP A 774 -26.81 28.31 -3.05
C TRP A 774 -27.26 26.96 -2.50
N ILE A 775 -27.79 26.94 -1.27
CA ILE A 775 -28.21 25.69 -0.63
C ILE A 775 -29.40 25.07 -1.37
N GLU A 776 -30.39 25.86 -1.79
CA GLU A 776 -31.51 25.37 -2.58
C GLU A 776 -31.07 24.78 -3.93
N GLY A 777 -30.17 25.47 -4.65
CA GLY A 777 -29.65 25.00 -5.94
C GLY A 777 -28.78 23.75 -5.85
N LEU A 778 -28.01 23.61 -4.76
CA LEU A 778 -27.12 22.48 -4.52
C LEU A 778 -27.83 21.23 -3.99
N LEU A 779 -28.94 21.42 -3.28
CA LEU A 779 -29.82 20.38 -2.74
C LEU A 779 -31.01 20.13 -3.70
N SER A 780 -30.76 19.80 -4.96
CA SER A 780 -31.82 19.43 -5.92
C SER A 780 -32.48 18.08 -5.55
N GLN A 781 -33.57 17.69 -6.23
CA GLN A 781 -34.35 16.48 -5.91
C GLN A 781 -33.63 15.14 -6.21
N SER A 782 -32.45 15.17 -6.84
CA SER A 782 -31.75 13.99 -7.37
C SER A 782 -30.32 13.81 -6.82
N SER A 783 -30.04 14.27 -5.60
CA SER A 783 -28.69 14.19 -5.01
C SER A 783 -28.33 12.77 -4.56
N SER A 784 -27.15 12.29 -4.95
CA SER A 784 -26.57 11.02 -4.50
C SER A 784 -26.04 11.11 -3.05
N LYS A 785 -25.71 9.94 -2.46
CA LYS A 785 -25.08 9.85 -1.13
C LYS A 785 -23.79 10.70 -1.05
N ASP A 786 -22.98 10.68 -2.10
CA ASP A 786 -21.72 11.44 -2.18
C ASP A 786 -21.96 12.95 -2.26
N GLU A 787 -22.94 13.39 -3.03
CA GLU A 787 -23.30 14.80 -3.10
C GLU A 787 -23.75 15.33 -1.73
N MET A 788 -24.51 14.51 -0.98
CA MET A 788 -24.93 14.85 0.37
C MET A 788 -23.75 14.90 1.35
N ALA A 789 -22.84 13.92 1.31
CA ALA A 789 -21.66 13.89 2.17
C ALA A 789 -20.74 15.10 1.92
N PHE A 790 -20.49 15.45 0.65
CA PHE A 790 -19.71 16.64 0.30
C PHE A 790 -20.39 17.93 0.76
N PHE A 791 -21.71 18.02 0.60
CA PHE A 791 -22.47 19.19 1.05
C PHE A 791 -22.41 19.36 2.58
N LEU A 792 -22.47 18.27 3.34
CA LEU A 792 -22.28 18.30 4.80
C LEU A 792 -20.89 18.85 5.17
N ARG A 793 -19.84 18.40 4.49
CA ARG A 793 -18.47 18.94 4.67
C ARG A 793 -18.37 20.43 4.37
N LEU A 794 -19.06 20.91 3.34
CA LEU A 794 -19.14 22.32 3.03
C LEU A 794 -19.83 23.10 4.16
N LEU A 795 -20.96 22.60 4.68
CA LEU A 795 -21.65 23.22 5.80
C LEU A 795 -20.79 23.26 7.06
N GLU A 796 -19.99 22.22 7.33
CA GLU A 796 -19.01 22.24 8.42
C GLU A 796 -18.04 23.42 8.30
N GLN A 797 -17.48 23.65 7.10
CA GLN A 797 -16.57 24.77 6.83
C GLN A 797 -17.27 26.13 7.05
N ILE A 798 -18.51 26.26 6.62
CA ILE A 798 -19.31 27.49 6.80
C ILE A 798 -19.57 27.73 8.29
N VAL A 799 -19.98 26.71 9.05
CA VAL A 799 -20.21 26.81 10.50
C VAL A 799 -18.93 27.22 11.22
N TYR A 800 -17.78 26.67 10.84
CA TYR A 800 -16.49 27.04 11.41
C TYR A 800 -16.12 28.51 11.13
N ASN A 801 -16.36 28.98 9.91
CA ASN A 801 -16.00 30.33 9.48
C ASN A 801 -16.89 31.43 10.09
N PHE A 802 -18.20 31.20 10.20
CA PHE A 802 -19.16 32.23 10.64
C PHE A 802 -19.73 32.03 12.04
N LYS A 803 -19.55 30.85 12.65
CA LYS A 803 -19.96 30.54 14.03
C LYS A 803 -21.39 30.97 14.33
N GLY A 804 -21.60 31.87 15.29
CA GLY A 804 -22.93 32.34 15.71
C GLY A 804 -23.75 33.05 14.62
N GLU A 805 -23.11 33.62 13.60
CA GLU A 805 -23.80 34.41 12.57
C GLU A 805 -24.72 33.57 11.68
N ILE A 806 -24.45 32.26 11.54
CA ILE A 806 -25.27 31.36 10.72
C ILE A 806 -26.48 30.76 11.46
N TYR A 807 -26.66 31.04 12.75
CA TYR A 807 -27.69 30.38 13.59
C TYR A 807 -29.08 30.36 12.93
N ASN A 808 -29.56 31.51 12.45
CA ASN A 808 -30.90 31.62 11.84
C ASN A 808 -31.03 30.86 10.52
N ILE A 809 -29.95 30.82 9.73
CA ILE A 809 -29.92 30.11 8.45
C ILE A 809 -29.90 28.60 8.70
N LEU A 810 -29.09 28.15 9.66
CA LEU A 810 -29.03 26.75 10.06
C LEU A 810 -30.37 26.26 10.64
N ASP A 811 -31.05 27.10 11.44
CA ASP A 811 -32.35 26.75 12.02
C ASP A 811 -33.44 26.46 10.99
N LEU A 812 -33.44 27.22 9.89
CA LEU A 812 -34.37 27.03 8.78
C LEU A 812 -34.05 25.78 7.94
N LEU A 813 -32.78 25.43 7.79
CA LEU A 813 -32.31 24.43 6.82
C LEU A 813 -32.08 23.04 7.42
N LEU A 814 -31.93 22.94 8.74
CA LEU A 814 -31.54 21.69 9.39
C LEU A 814 -32.55 20.56 9.17
N THR A 815 -33.84 20.82 9.39
CA THR A 815 -34.91 19.81 9.22
C THR A 815 -34.95 19.20 7.80
N PRO A 816 -35.07 20.00 6.70
CA PRO A 816 -35.11 19.44 5.36
C PRO A 816 -33.82 18.72 4.97
N LEU A 817 -32.67 19.17 5.47
CA LEU A 817 -31.38 18.50 5.26
C LEU A 817 -31.34 17.12 5.93
N LEU A 818 -31.69 17.04 7.22
CA LEU A 818 -31.66 15.79 7.98
C LEU A 818 -32.62 14.74 7.42
N GLN A 819 -33.80 15.14 6.95
CA GLN A 819 -34.75 14.22 6.32
C GLN A 819 -34.14 13.52 5.09
N ARG A 820 -33.35 14.24 4.29
CA ARG A 820 -32.66 13.66 3.13
C ARG A 820 -31.51 12.76 3.53
N VAL A 821 -30.72 13.16 4.52
CA VAL A 821 -29.65 12.33 5.07
C VAL A 821 -30.22 11.02 5.61
N PHE A 822 -31.35 11.05 6.33
CA PHE A 822 -32.00 9.83 6.82
C PHE A 822 -32.51 8.94 5.69
N ALA A 823 -33.03 9.50 4.60
CA ALA A 823 -33.39 8.74 3.41
C ALA A 823 -32.15 8.01 2.84
N GLY A 824 -31.04 8.74 2.62
CA GLY A 824 -29.80 8.16 2.10
C GLY A 824 -29.16 7.12 3.04
N LEU A 825 -29.28 7.29 4.36
CA LEU A 825 -28.80 6.32 5.34
C LEU A 825 -29.65 5.04 5.40
N SER A 826 -30.89 5.08 4.91
CA SER A 826 -31.83 3.96 4.94
C SER A 826 -31.80 3.07 3.69
N GLU A 827 -31.04 3.45 2.66
CA GLU A 827 -30.91 2.67 1.43
C GLU A 827 -30.15 1.35 1.66
N PRO A 828 -30.60 0.22 1.05
CA PRO A 828 -29.92 -1.05 1.17
C PRO A 828 -28.60 -1.06 0.38
N ILE A 829 -27.61 -1.80 0.90
CA ILE A 829 -26.30 -1.97 0.25
C ILE A 829 -26.43 -3.06 -0.82
N ASN A 830 -26.25 -2.71 -2.10
CA ASN A 830 -26.33 -3.66 -3.22
C ASN A 830 -24.96 -3.99 -3.85
N GLY A 831 -23.89 -3.29 -3.45
CA GLY A 831 -22.54 -3.48 -3.95
C GLY A 831 -21.48 -2.74 -3.11
N THR A 832 -20.22 -2.90 -3.49
CA THR A 832 -19.07 -2.29 -2.79
C THR A 832 -19.12 -0.76 -2.82
N ASP A 833 -19.49 -0.16 -3.96
CA ASP A 833 -19.54 1.30 -4.10
C ASP A 833 -20.61 1.90 -3.18
N ASP A 834 -21.82 1.32 -3.15
CA ASP A 834 -22.88 1.72 -2.23
C ASP A 834 -22.42 1.66 -0.76
N GLU A 835 -21.62 0.66 -0.40
CA GLU A 835 -21.06 0.53 0.94
C GLU A 835 -20.09 1.68 1.26
N ILE A 836 -19.18 2.02 0.34
CA ILE A 836 -18.21 3.11 0.51
C ILE A 836 -18.92 4.45 0.64
N GLN A 837 -19.86 4.76 -0.26
CA GLN A 837 -20.63 6.01 -0.23
C GLN A 837 -21.44 6.15 1.07
N LEU A 838 -22.05 5.06 1.53
CA LEU A 838 -22.81 5.05 2.77
C LEU A 838 -21.91 5.25 4.00
N GLN A 839 -20.69 4.69 4.00
CA GLN A 839 -19.70 4.91 5.06
C GLN A 839 -19.24 6.38 5.10
N GLU A 840 -18.99 7.00 3.94
CA GLU A 840 -18.66 8.43 3.88
C GLU A 840 -19.82 9.31 4.37
N LEU A 841 -21.05 9.05 3.92
CA LEU A 841 -22.23 9.77 4.38
C LEU A 841 -22.42 9.68 5.90
N ARG A 842 -22.24 8.49 6.51
CA ARG A 842 -22.29 8.31 7.97
C ARG A 842 -21.24 9.14 8.67
N ARG A 843 -20.00 9.16 8.16
CA ARG A 843 -18.89 9.92 8.75
C ARG A 843 -19.17 11.42 8.73
N GLU A 844 -19.49 11.98 7.56
CA GLU A 844 -19.73 13.42 7.41
C GLU A 844 -21.00 13.86 8.15
N TYR A 845 -22.05 13.03 8.21
CA TYR A 845 -23.26 13.33 8.98
C TYR A 845 -22.96 13.53 10.47
N VAL A 846 -22.26 12.59 11.09
CA VAL A 846 -21.96 12.69 12.53
C VAL A 846 -20.91 13.76 12.81
N SER A 847 -19.94 13.95 11.90
CA SER A 847 -18.99 15.07 11.95
C SER A 847 -19.71 16.42 11.93
N PHE A 848 -20.70 16.60 11.05
CA PHE A 848 -21.48 17.82 10.96
C PHE A 848 -22.21 18.15 12.26
N VAL A 849 -22.86 17.15 12.87
CA VAL A 849 -23.51 17.31 14.19
C VAL A 849 -22.47 17.67 15.26
N GLN A 850 -21.29 17.06 15.22
CA GLN A 850 -20.20 17.38 16.14
C GLN A 850 -19.75 18.84 16.00
N VAL A 851 -19.59 19.34 14.78
CA VAL A 851 -19.17 20.72 14.48
C VAL A 851 -20.21 21.74 14.99
N ILE A 852 -21.51 21.44 14.85
CA ILE A 852 -22.60 22.26 15.42
C ILE A 852 -22.44 22.38 16.94
N LEU A 853 -22.22 21.26 17.64
CA LEU A 853 -22.09 21.24 19.09
C LEU A 853 -20.80 21.93 19.58
N ILE A 854 -19.68 21.75 18.86
CA ILE A 854 -18.39 22.38 19.20
C ILE A 854 -18.46 23.91 19.09
N ASN A 855 -19.18 24.44 18.11
CA ASN A 855 -19.31 25.89 17.88
C ASN A 855 -20.49 26.52 18.65
N GLU A 856 -20.97 25.87 19.72
CA GLU A 856 -22.05 26.36 20.60
C GLU A 856 -23.40 26.60 19.88
N LEU A 857 -23.60 26.01 18.69
CA LEU A 857 -24.85 26.09 17.92
C LEU A 857 -25.86 24.99 18.29
N GLY A 858 -25.63 24.25 19.37
CA GLY A 858 -26.52 23.17 19.83
C GLY A 858 -27.97 23.62 20.09
N GLY A 859 -28.20 24.92 20.30
CA GLY A 859 -29.55 25.50 20.41
C GLY A 859 -30.41 25.32 19.14
N VAL A 860 -29.80 25.14 17.97
CA VAL A 860 -30.53 24.90 16.71
C VAL A 860 -31.18 23.51 16.69
N LEU A 861 -30.53 22.51 17.30
CA LEU A 861 -31.03 21.12 17.33
C LEU A 861 -32.31 20.97 18.15
N VAL A 862 -32.55 21.89 19.07
CA VAL A 862 -33.65 21.86 20.06
C VAL A 862 -34.64 23.02 19.89
N SER A 863 -34.55 23.74 18.77
CA SER A 863 -35.46 24.84 18.45
C SER A 863 -36.88 24.35 18.20
N THR A 864 -37.87 25.24 18.27
CA THR A 864 -39.27 24.90 17.94
C THR A 864 -39.43 24.36 16.52
N SER A 865 -38.55 24.77 15.60
CA SER A 865 -38.55 24.35 14.20
C SER A 865 -38.05 22.92 14.03
N ASN A 866 -37.01 22.53 14.79
CA ASN A 866 -36.29 21.26 14.62
C ASN A 866 -36.62 20.20 15.67
N GLN A 867 -37.38 20.54 16.72
CA GLN A 867 -37.72 19.63 17.83
C GLN A 867 -38.37 18.32 17.34
N GLY A 868 -39.16 18.35 16.26
CA GLY A 868 -39.82 17.16 15.71
C GLY A 868 -38.86 16.11 15.12
N VAL A 869 -37.62 16.49 14.78
CA VAL A 869 -36.60 15.62 14.17
C VAL A 869 -35.56 15.15 15.20
N PHE A 870 -35.51 15.79 16.37
CA PHE A 870 -34.48 15.56 17.39
C PHE A 870 -34.40 14.09 17.86
N GLU A 871 -35.53 13.43 18.08
CA GLU A 871 -35.54 12.01 18.50
C GLU A 871 -34.93 11.10 17.42
N SER A 872 -35.31 11.30 16.16
CA SER A 872 -34.75 10.57 15.01
C SER A 872 -33.26 10.81 14.85
N LEU A 873 -32.80 12.05 15.08
CA LEU A 873 -31.38 12.42 15.06
C LEU A 873 -30.58 11.60 16.09
N VAL A 874 -31.03 11.59 17.34
CA VAL A 874 -30.34 10.87 18.43
C VAL A 874 -30.33 9.37 18.18
N ASN A 875 -31.46 8.79 17.75
CA ASN A 875 -31.56 7.37 17.41
C ASN A 875 -30.63 6.97 16.24
N SER A 876 -30.52 7.83 15.23
CA SER A 876 -29.60 7.64 14.11
C SER A 876 -28.14 7.62 14.57
N ILE A 877 -27.72 8.61 15.38
CA ILE A 877 -26.35 8.68 15.93
C ILE A 877 -26.04 7.46 16.79
N MET A 878 -27.00 7.00 17.61
CA MET A 878 -26.84 5.79 18.42
C MET A 878 -26.69 4.54 17.55
N THR A 879 -27.45 4.41 16.48
CA THR A 879 -27.35 3.27 15.55
C THR A 879 -25.97 3.24 14.89
N ILE A 880 -25.44 4.39 14.49
CA ILE A 880 -24.08 4.52 13.93
C ILE A 880 -23.02 4.20 14.99
N ALA A 881 -23.18 4.68 16.22
CA ALA A 881 -22.28 4.38 17.34
C ALA A 881 -22.15 2.87 17.60
N LYS A 882 -23.29 2.16 17.54
CA LYS A 882 -23.39 0.71 17.80
C LYS A 882 -22.81 -0.17 16.70
N THR A 883 -22.69 0.33 15.47
CA THR A 883 -22.32 -0.47 14.31
C THR A 883 -20.79 -0.58 14.19
N ILE A 884 -20.21 -1.68 14.69
CA ILE A 884 -18.75 -1.95 14.67
C ILE A 884 -18.39 -2.89 13.51
N VAL A 885 -18.50 -2.38 12.27
CA VAL A 885 -18.09 -3.07 11.05
C VAL A 885 -16.86 -2.37 10.46
N HIS A 886 -16.02 -3.11 9.71
CA HIS A 886 -14.90 -2.53 8.97
C HIS A 886 -15.39 -1.33 8.13
N GLY A 887 -14.75 -0.17 8.27
CA GLY A 887 -15.13 1.09 7.62
C GLY A 887 -15.99 2.05 8.46
N ASN A 888 -16.83 1.56 9.37
CA ASN A 888 -17.69 2.42 10.22
C ASN A 888 -17.06 2.81 11.57
N ILE A 889 -15.84 2.34 11.86
CA ILE A 889 -15.13 2.57 13.14
C ILE A 889 -14.92 4.07 13.41
N VAL A 890 -14.58 4.85 12.38
CA VAL A 890 -14.37 6.29 12.51
C VAL A 890 -15.67 7.02 12.85
N ALA A 891 -16.76 6.71 12.14
CA ALA A 891 -18.06 7.30 12.40
C ALA A 891 -18.61 6.91 13.78
N SER A 892 -18.41 5.66 14.22
CA SER A 892 -18.75 5.20 15.57
C SER A 892 -17.99 5.99 16.65
N ARG A 893 -16.66 6.18 16.49
CA ARG A 893 -15.84 7.01 17.39
C ARG A 893 -16.38 8.44 17.49
N ILE A 894 -16.65 9.07 16.36
CA ILE A 894 -17.21 10.44 16.32
C ILE A 894 -18.59 10.46 16.98
N SER A 895 -19.42 9.43 16.77
CA SER A 895 -20.75 9.32 17.37
C SER A 895 -20.68 9.31 18.90
N PHE A 896 -19.78 8.53 19.50
CA PHE A 896 -19.60 8.56 20.96
C PHE A 896 -19.13 9.93 21.48
N ASN A 897 -18.31 10.64 20.70
CA ASN A 897 -17.92 12.01 21.05
C ASN A 897 -19.12 12.98 20.98
N VAL A 898 -19.97 12.85 19.96
CA VAL A 898 -21.22 13.63 19.84
C VAL A 898 -22.15 13.36 21.02
N LEU A 899 -22.38 12.09 21.37
CA LEU A 899 -23.19 11.72 22.54
C LEU A 899 -22.62 12.32 23.84
N ALA A 900 -21.30 12.31 24.02
CA ALA A 900 -20.62 12.93 25.16
C ALA A 900 -20.83 14.44 25.21
N ARG A 901 -20.78 15.14 24.07
CA ARG A 901 -21.04 16.58 23.98
C ARG A 901 -22.51 16.91 24.26
N MET A 902 -23.44 16.12 23.72
CA MET A 902 -24.88 16.25 24.02
C MET A 902 -25.15 16.08 25.52
N ALA A 903 -24.55 15.07 26.14
CA ALA A 903 -24.63 14.85 27.59
C ALA A 903 -24.03 16.02 28.39
N GLN A 904 -22.91 16.58 27.94
CA GLN A 904 -22.27 17.71 28.59
C GLN A 904 -23.11 19.00 28.50
N GLN A 905 -23.70 19.29 27.35
CA GLN A 905 -24.45 20.52 27.09
C GLN A 905 -25.86 20.50 27.70
N TRP A 906 -26.56 19.37 27.63
CA TRP A 906 -27.95 19.27 28.08
C TRP A 906 -28.15 18.50 29.39
N GLY A 907 -27.10 17.85 29.91
CA GLY A 907 -27.15 17.10 31.17
C GLY A 907 -27.24 17.95 32.45
N GLY A 908 -27.13 19.28 32.35
CA GLY A 908 -27.18 20.19 33.50
C GLY A 908 -25.82 20.42 34.17
N PRO A 909 -25.77 21.06 35.36
CA PRO A 909 -24.53 21.22 36.12
C PRO A 909 -24.00 19.88 36.66
N ASP A 910 -22.70 19.81 36.95
CA ASP A 910 -22.09 18.60 37.53
C ASP A 910 -22.57 18.43 38.98
N VAL A 911 -23.12 17.27 39.30
CA VAL A 911 -23.69 16.90 40.61
C VAL A 911 -22.85 15.86 41.36
N ALA A 912 -21.81 15.35 40.71
CA ALA A 912 -20.84 14.44 41.28
C ALA A 912 -19.40 14.89 40.99
N THR A 913 -18.45 14.43 41.81
CA THR A 913 -17.01 14.68 41.65
C THR A 913 -16.25 13.37 41.46
N ILE A 914 -15.27 13.38 40.56
CA ILE A 914 -14.31 12.29 40.33
C ILE A 914 -12.98 12.69 40.98
N GLY A 915 -12.35 11.77 41.72
CA GLY A 915 -11.08 12.00 42.39
C GLY A 915 -10.86 11.06 43.58
N GLU A 916 -9.86 11.34 44.42
CA GLU A 916 -9.52 10.50 45.58
C GLU A 916 -10.69 10.34 46.58
N ASN A 917 -11.56 11.36 46.68
CA ASN A 917 -12.79 11.33 47.47
C ASN A 917 -14.00 11.69 46.58
N PRO A 918 -14.60 10.72 45.86
CA PRO A 918 -15.72 10.99 44.98
C PRO A 918 -17.00 11.31 45.80
N THR A 919 -17.75 12.32 45.38
CA THR A 919 -19.04 12.68 45.99
C THR A 919 -20.14 12.67 44.93
N ALA A 920 -21.39 12.32 45.30
CA ALA A 920 -22.50 12.19 44.36
C ALA A 920 -23.83 12.71 44.95
N ASN A 921 -23.77 13.84 45.68
CA ASN A 921 -24.87 14.29 46.56
C ASN A 921 -25.80 15.35 45.91
N GLY A 922 -25.60 15.73 44.66
CA GLY A 922 -26.43 16.72 43.97
C GLY A 922 -27.66 16.11 43.26
N VAL A 923 -28.74 16.89 43.15
CA VAL A 923 -29.94 16.50 42.37
C VAL A 923 -29.71 16.87 40.89
N PRO A 924 -29.81 15.92 39.95
CA PRO A 924 -29.66 16.20 38.52
C PRO A 924 -30.67 17.25 38.04
N ALA A 925 -30.18 18.28 37.32
CA ALA A 925 -31.00 19.37 36.78
C ALA A 925 -30.74 19.53 35.26
N PRO A 926 -31.22 18.59 34.43
CA PRO A 926 -31.00 18.64 32.98
C PRO A 926 -31.72 19.82 32.32
N ALA A 927 -31.25 20.21 31.14
CA ALA A 927 -31.83 21.29 30.34
C ALA A 927 -33.28 21.00 29.90
N PHE A 928 -33.63 19.72 29.71
CA PHE A 928 -34.99 19.27 29.40
C PHE A 928 -35.43 18.17 30.38
N PRO A 929 -36.71 18.14 30.80
CA PRO A 929 -37.21 17.12 31.71
C PRO A 929 -37.00 15.69 31.19
N GLY A 930 -36.44 14.81 32.03
CA GLY A 930 -36.25 13.39 31.70
C GLY A 930 -34.98 13.04 30.91
N PHE A 931 -34.17 14.03 30.51
CA PHE A 931 -32.91 13.78 29.80
C PHE A 931 -31.88 13.02 30.67
N ASP A 932 -31.94 13.16 32.00
CA ASP A 932 -31.15 12.39 32.95
C ASP A 932 -31.47 10.88 32.88
N GLN A 933 -32.76 10.53 32.81
CA GLN A 933 -33.20 9.14 32.63
C GLN A 933 -32.86 8.62 31.23
N PHE A 934 -32.95 9.48 30.21
CA PHE A 934 -32.60 9.14 28.83
C PHE A 934 -31.11 8.78 28.68
N MET A 935 -30.20 9.55 29.29
CA MET A 935 -28.76 9.24 29.30
C MET A 935 -28.47 7.86 29.92
N LEU A 936 -29.15 7.52 31.01
CA LEU A 936 -28.99 6.21 31.66
C LEU A 936 -29.54 5.05 30.83
N THR A 937 -30.71 5.23 30.22
CA THR A 937 -31.39 4.13 29.50
C THR A 937 -30.86 3.92 28.09
N GLN A 938 -30.37 4.97 27.42
CA GLN A 938 -29.95 4.90 26.02
C GLN A 938 -28.43 5.02 25.85
N PHE A 939 -27.80 6.07 26.38
CA PHE A 939 -26.37 6.32 26.14
C PHE A 939 -25.48 5.30 26.84
N HIS A 940 -25.74 5.05 28.13
CA HIS A 940 -25.04 4.02 28.88
C HIS A 940 -25.30 2.62 28.30
N ALA A 941 -26.54 2.29 27.93
CA ALA A 941 -26.85 1.00 27.29
C ALA A 941 -26.07 0.80 25.99
N ALA A 942 -25.96 1.84 25.14
CA ALA A 942 -25.19 1.78 23.90
C ALA A 942 -23.70 1.50 24.11
N CYS A 943 -23.08 2.05 25.16
CA CYS A 943 -21.70 1.73 25.54
C CYS A 943 -21.51 0.24 25.80
N TRP A 944 -22.43 -0.39 26.54
CA TRP A 944 -22.34 -1.81 26.89
C TRP A 944 -22.67 -2.74 25.74
N GLU A 945 -23.61 -2.38 24.86
CA GLU A 945 -23.89 -3.16 23.65
C GLU A 945 -22.64 -3.25 22.76
N VAL A 946 -21.94 -2.14 22.52
CA VAL A 946 -20.68 -2.12 21.74
C VAL A 946 -19.60 -2.96 22.41
N MET A 947 -19.45 -2.86 23.73
CA MET A 947 -18.47 -3.65 24.47
C MET A 947 -18.76 -5.17 24.44
N GLN A 948 -20.01 -5.57 24.18
CA GLN A 948 -20.41 -6.99 24.09
C GLN A 948 -20.27 -7.58 22.67
N ASP A 949 -20.09 -6.75 21.64
CA ASP A 949 -19.90 -7.21 20.26
C ASP A 949 -18.64 -8.09 20.13
N ILE A 950 -18.70 -9.18 19.37
CA ILE A 950 -17.59 -10.13 19.11
C ILE A 950 -16.48 -9.47 18.26
N ASN A 951 -16.83 -8.49 17.44
CA ASN A 951 -15.92 -7.80 16.54
C ASN A 951 -15.15 -6.66 17.24
N PHE A 952 -15.61 -6.19 18.40
CA PHE A 952 -14.96 -5.10 19.12
C PHE A 952 -13.69 -5.57 19.86
N ARG A 953 -12.48 -5.39 19.30
CA ARG A 953 -11.22 -5.97 19.83
C ARG A 953 -10.18 -4.91 20.26
N PRO A 954 -10.43 -4.08 21.29
CA PRO A 954 -9.55 -2.97 21.68
C PRO A 954 -8.17 -3.40 22.21
N TYR A 955 -7.95 -4.68 22.49
CA TYR A 955 -6.66 -5.23 22.91
C TYR A 955 -5.74 -5.63 21.74
N ALA A 956 -6.30 -5.80 20.54
CA ALA A 956 -5.56 -6.21 19.34
C ALA A 956 -5.54 -5.09 18.28
N ASP A 957 -6.57 -4.26 18.22
CA ASP A 957 -6.70 -3.17 17.25
C ASP A 957 -6.67 -1.78 17.93
N ALA A 958 -5.83 -0.90 17.39
CA ALA A 958 -5.66 0.46 17.88
C ALA A 958 -6.89 1.36 17.62
N GLN A 959 -7.67 1.11 16.57
CA GLN A 959 -8.83 1.95 16.25
C GLN A 959 -10.00 1.68 17.21
N THR A 960 -10.32 0.41 17.47
CA THR A 960 -11.31 0.04 18.50
C THR A 960 -10.88 0.47 19.92
N ARG A 961 -9.57 0.54 20.21
CA ARG A 961 -9.06 1.13 21.45
C ARG A 961 -9.41 2.62 21.59
N GLN A 962 -9.44 3.39 20.49
CA GLN A 962 -9.87 4.79 20.53
C GLN A 962 -11.36 4.92 20.85
N ILE A 963 -12.21 4.03 20.31
CA ILE A 963 -13.64 3.99 20.66
C ILE A 963 -13.80 3.71 22.17
N LEU A 964 -13.04 2.77 22.73
CA LEU A 964 -13.07 2.49 24.17
C LEU A 964 -12.74 3.73 25.02
N ASN A 965 -11.83 4.59 24.55
CA ASN A 965 -11.50 5.85 25.20
C ASN A 965 -12.66 6.87 25.15
N GLU A 966 -13.40 6.94 24.04
CA GLU A 966 -14.60 7.80 23.93
C GLU A 966 -15.75 7.27 24.79
N ILE A 967 -16.00 5.96 24.80
CA ILE A 967 -16.97 5.29 25.71
C ILE A 967 -16.62 5.63 27.17
N THR A 968 -15.35 5.50 27.55
CA THR A 968 -14.88 5.85 28.90
C THR A 968 -15.19 7.31 29.24
N GLY A 969 -14.95 8.22 28.31
CA GLY A 969 -15.27 9.64 28.48
C GLY A 969 -16.77 9.90 28.65
N LEU A 970 -17.61 9.23 27.86
CA LEU A 970 -19.07 9.32 27.97
C LEU A 970 -19.58 8.81 29.32
N GLU A 971 -19.11 7.65 29.78
CA GLU A 971 -19.48 7.08 31.09
C GLU A 971 -19.12 8.01 32.25
N GLN A 972 -17.93 8.63 32.22
CA GLN A 972 -17.52 9.63 33.21
C GLN A 972 -18.45 10.86 33.20
N ILE A 973 -18.83 11.36 32.02
CA ILE A 973 -19.76 12.49 31.90
C ILE A 973 -21.14 12.12 32.45
N ILE A 974 -21.67 10.95 32.11
CA ILE A 974 -22.97 10.48 32.64
C ILE A 974 -22.93 10.44 34.17
N TYR A 975 -21.86 9.90 34.76
CA TYR A 975 -21.67 9.91 36.21
C TYR A 975 -21.64 11.33 36.79
N LEU A 976 -20.86 12.25 36.22
CA LEU A 976 -20.78 13.65 36.67
C LEU A 976 -22.15 14.36 36.65
N LYS A 977 -22.98 14.09 35.65
CA LYS A 977 -24.30 14.73 35.46
C LYS A 977 -25.44 14.11 36.26
N THR A 978 -25.37 12.82 36.58
CA THR A 978 -26.49 12.09 37.19
C THR A 978 -26.21 11.56 38.61
N GLY A 979 -24.94 11.49 39.02
CA GLY A 979 -24.52 11.14 40.37
C GLY A 979 -25.08 9.81 40.88
N GLU A 980 -25.77 9.84 42.01
CA GLU A 980 -26.31 8.64 42.69
C GLU A 980 -27.26 7.82 41.81
N LYS A 981 -28.00 8.46 40.87
CA LYS A 981 -28.88 7.75 39.94
C LYS A 981 -28.11 6.79 39.03
N PHE A 982 -26.92 7.15 38.58
CA PHE A 982 -26.06 6.28 37.77
C PHE A 982 -25.52 5.10 38.55
N ILE A 983 -25.09 5.32 39.80
CA ILE A 983 -24.62 4.25 40.69
C ILE A 983 -25.72 3.22 40.88
N ASN A 984 -26.94 3.68 41.21
CA ASN A 984 -28.09 2.81 41.40
C ASN A 984 -28.45 2.05 40.12
N HIS A 985 -28.41 2.70 38.96
CA HIS A 985 -28.68 2.04 37.68
C HIS A 985 -27.66 0.94 37.36
N CYS A 986 -26.36 1.21 37.53
CA CYS A 986 -25.31 0.22 37.34
C CYS A 986 -25.49 -1.02 38.25
N GLN A 987 -25.80 -0.79 39.53
CA GLN A 987 -25.94 -1.86 40.53
C GLN A 987 -27.21 -2.71 40.34
N THR A 988 -28.31 -2.10 39.89
CA THR A 988 -29.62 -2.77 39.83
C THR A 988 -30.03 -3.27 38.45
N VAL A 989 -29.48 -2.69 37.37
CA VAL A 989 -29.90 -3.00 36.00
C VAL A 989 -28.74 -3.57 35.18
N THR A 990 -27.68 -2.80 34.95
CA THR A 990 -26.63 -3.14 33.97
C THR A 990 -25.80 -4.35 34.38
N PHE A 991 -25.17 -4.31 35.55
CA PHE A 991 -24.25 -5.36 35.99
C PHE A 991 -24.94 -6.70 36.34
N PRO A 992 -26.16 -6.71 36.91
CA PRO A 992 -26.95 -7.94 37.03
C PRO A 992 -27.26 -8.58 35.68
N ALA A 993 -27.57 -7.80 34.63
CA ALA A 993 -27.81 -8.33 33.28
C ALA A 993 -26.54 -8.93 32.64
N VAL A 994 -25.36 -8.41 32.99
CA VAL A 994 -24.06 -8.87 32.47
C VAL A 994 -23.45 -10.00 33.32
N GLY A 995 -23.99 -10.26 34.52
CA GLY A 995 -23.54 -11.30 35.45
C GLY A 995 -22.28 -10.96 36.24
N MET A 996 -22.05 -9.68 36.57
CA MET A 996 -20.85 -9.19 37.26
C MET A 996 -21.18 -8.25 38.43
N GLY A 997 -20.21 -7.98 39.31
CA GLY A 997 -20.35 -6.96 40.36
C GLY A 997 -20.03 -5.56 39.82
N ALA A 998 -20.84 -4.55 40.17
CA ALA A 998 -20.64 -3.17 39.73
C ALA A 998 -19.50 -2.43 40.49
N GLU A 999 -19.04 -2.98 41.61
CA GLU A 999 -18.13 -2.27 42.54
C GLU A 999 -16.77 -1.92 41.93
N ASP A 1000 -16.14 -2.85 41.19
CA ASP A 1000 -14.82 -2.63 40.60
C ASP A 1000 -14.87 -1.64 39.44
N PHE A 1001 -15.93 -1.68 38.64
CA PHE A 1001 -16.15 -0.70 37.56
C PHE A 1001 -16.41 0.69 38.13
N LEU A 1002 -17.31 0.82 39.12
CA LEU A 1002 -17.59 2.10 39.76
C LEU A 1002 -16.34 2.67 40.43
N ARG A 1003 -15.55 1.84 41.13
CA ARG A 1003 -14.28 2.26 41.74
C ARG A 1003 -13.28 2.75 40.69
N ALA A 1004 -13.14 2.05 39.57
CA ALA A 1004 -12.28 2.48 38.48
C ALA A 1004 -12.76 3.82 37.89
N LEU A 1005 -14.07 3.98 37.68
CA LEU A 1005 -14.69 5.17 37.09
C LEU A 1005 -14.56 6.42 37.97
N THR A 1006 -14.70 6.28 39.30
CA THR A 1006 -14.78 7.43 40.22
C THR A 1006 -13.44 7.85 40.82
N SER A 1007 -12.41 7.00 40.77
CA SER A 1007 -11.13 7.21 41.48
C SER A 1007 -10.15 8.16 40.79
N SER A 1008 -10.23 8.31 39.45
CA SER A 1008 -9.33 9.17 38.69
C SER A 1008 -10.04 9.85 37.54
N THR A 1009 -9.74 11.12 37.34
CA THR A 1009 -10.16 11.88 36.16
C THR A 1009 -9.42 11.44 34.89
N ASP A 1010 -8.29 10.73 35.02
CA ASP A 1010 -7.58 10.17 33.88
C ASP A 1010 -8.30 8.93 33.34
N ARG A 1011 -8.72 9.00 32.07
CA ARG A 1011 -9.40 7.92 31.34
C ARG A 1011 -8.56 6.65 31.24
N LYS A 1012 -7.24 6.73 31.39
CA LYS A 1012 -6.33 5.58 31.23
C LYS A 1012 -6.62 4.44 32.22
N ALA A 1013 -6.95 4.76 33.48
CA ALA A 1013 -7.20 3.75 34.50
C ALA A 1013 -8.47 2.94 34.20
N VAL A 1014 -9.55 3.64 33.85
CA VAL A 1014 -10.84 3.03 33.45
C VAL A 1014 -10.69 2.23 32.16
N MET A 1015 -9.98 2.79 31.17
CA MET A 1015 -9.71 2.11 29.91
C MET A 1015 -8.90 0.83 30.12
N ALA A 1016 -7.88 0.85 30.98
CA ALA A 1016 -7.08 -0.34 31.30
C ALA A 1016 -7.92 -1.43 31.98
N TYR A 1017 -8.79 -1.05 32.92
CA TYR A 1017 -9.74 -1.96 33.55
C TYR A 1017 -10.68 -2.60 32.51
N LEU A 1018 -11.34 -1.78 31.68
CA LEU A 1018 -12.26 -2.28 30.65
C LEU A 1018 -11.55 -3.15 29.61
N GLN A 1019 -10.31 -2.80 29.22
CA GLN A 1019 -9.52 -3.60 28.28
C GLN A 1019 -9.15 -4.98 28.88
N GLN A 1020 -8.78 -5.03 30.16
CA GLN A 1020 -8.50 -6.29 30.85
C GLN A 1020 -9.77 -7.13 31.00
N LEU A 1021 -10.89 -6.50 31.34
CA LEU A 1021 -12.20 -7.15 31.43
C LEU A 1021 -12.58 -7.81 30.10
N LEU A 1022 -12.49 -7.08 28.99
CA LEU A 1022 -12.81 -7.59 27.65
C LEU A 1022 -11.85 -8.70 27.20
N LYS A 1023 -10.56 -8.61 27.56
CA LYS A 1023 -9.57 -9.66 27.28
C LYS A 1023 -9.84 -10.94 28.07
N SER A 1024 -10.37 -10.84 29.29
CA SER A 1024 -10.65 -12.01 30.13
C SER A 1024 -11.92 -12.78 29.73
N ARG A 1025 -12.83 -12.12 29.00
CA ARG A 1025 -14.11 -12.71 28.56
C ARG A 1025 -14.03 -13.44 27.23
N ARG A 1026 -12.92 -13.31 26.49
CA ARG A 1026 -12.66 -13.95 25.21
C ARG A 1026 -11.49 -14.89 25.34
#